data_AF-A0A9D2HL89-F1
#
_entry.id   AF-A0A9D2HL89-F1
#
_cell.length_a   1.000
_cell.length_b   1.000
_cell.length_c   1.000
_cell.angle_alpha   90.00
_cell.angle_beta   90.00
_cell.angle_gamma   90.00
#
_symmetry.space_group_name_H-M   'P 1'
#
loop_
_entity.id
_entity.type
_entity.pdbx_description
1 polymer ?
#
loop_
_entity_poly.entity_id
_entity_poly.type
_entity_poly.pdbx_seq_one_letter_code
_entity_poly.pdbx_strand_id
1 'polypeptide(L)'
;MSRTVAVDKQRNIGIMAHIDAGKTTTTERILFYTGVSHKIGETHDGESTMDWMEQEQERGITITSAATTCFWKDCRINIIDTPGHVDFTIEVERSLRVLDGAVCVFDAVAGVEPQSETVWRQADRYHVPRICFVNKMDRIGANFFRCVGMIHDRLGAKAVPLQLPIGAEDKFEGVVDLIEGKAIRFDKSSKGAEFTVEDVPADMQALFDEKRHEMLEAVAEEDEALLDKYLGGEELTKEEIVSCVRKATIARNIVPVLCGSAFRNMGVQPLLDAVVDYLPSPVDIPPMIGHIPGKEDETVDCHCDDKEPLAGLVFKLFSDPFIGHLSFFRIYSGYLESGTGVYNANTGKKERIGRILKMHANKREDIKWAGAGDIVALVGLKNASTGDTLCDEKREVILESLNIPEPVIEVAIEPKTKADRDALSAALNKLAKEDPSFRVKGDEETNQTLIAGMGELHLEIIVDRLTREFNVNANVGKPQVAYRETISKNAKVDMKHAKQSGGRGQYGHCVIEVEPNPGKGYEFINSITGGVIPKEYIPAIDKGIQDAMKSGVMAGFPCVDIKVNLVFGSYHEVDSSEQAFYVAGSMAIKEAMRQAAPVLLEPIMDVEVVTPEEYLGDVMGDLNGRRGRVQSMEARAGGAQSVRAQVPLASMFGYATDLRSRTQGRATFTMQFDHYERVPQAIADEIQKSKS
;
A
#
# COMPACT_ATOMS: atom_id res chain seq x y z
N MET A 1 35.61 15.77 5.85
CA MET A 1 35.41 15.17 7.18
C MET A 1 35.73 13.69 7.07
N SER A 2 36.20 13.03 8.14
CA SER A 2 36.57 11.59 8.06
C SER A 2 35.39 10.70 8.38
N ARG A 3 35.09 9.73 7.51
CA ARG A 3 34.10 8.69 7.80
C ARG A 3 34.58 7.78 8.94
N THR A 4 33.66 7.35 9.79
CA THR A 4 33.95 6.31 10.81
C THR A 4 34.07 4.92 10.18
N VAL A 5 33.30 4.67 9.10
CA VAL A 5 33.31 3.42 8.33
C VAL A 5 33.26 3.81 6.85
N ALA A 6 34.13 3.20 6.04
CA ALA A 6 34.18 3.43 4.60
C ALA A 6 32.91 2.91 3.90
N VAL A 7 32.55 3.48 2.74
CA VAL A 7 31.27 3.20 2.06
C VAL A 7 31.17 1.73 1.64
N ASP A 8 32.26 1.14 1.17
CA ASP A 8 32.40 -0.28 0.80
C ASP A 8 32.15 -1.25 1.96
N LYS A 9 32.27 -0.77 3.20
CA LYS A 9 31.98 -1.51 4.43
C LYS A 9 30.61 -1.20 5.03
N GLN A 10 29.73 -0.55 4.26
CA GLN A 10 28.34 -0.35 4.63
C GLN A 10 27.46 -1.44 4.00
N ARG A 11 26.42 -1.87 4.73
CA ARG A 11 25.36 -2.75 4.23
C ARG A 11 24.02 -2.11 4.60
N ASN A 12 23.25 -1.66 3.62
CA ASN A 12 21.89 -1.18 3.87
C ASN A 12 20.93 -2.29 3.49
N ILE A 13 20.40 -2.99 4.49
CA ILE A 13 19.61 -4.21 4.27
C ILE A 13 18.20 -4.10 4.82
N GLY A 14 17.25 -4.70 4.12
CA GLY A 14 15.91 -4.95 4.62
C GLY A 14 15.76 -6.37 5.09
N ILE A 15 14.95 -6.59 6.12
CA ILE A 15 14.46 -7.94 6.44
C ILE A 15 13.02 -8.02 5.95
N MET A 16 12.75 -8.94 5.04
CA MET A 16 11.46 -9.11 4.38
C MET A 16 10.92 -10.51 4.61
N ALA A 17 9.62 -10.64 4.86
CA ALA A 17 8.99 -11.93 5.09
C ALA A 17 7.46 -11.83 5.00
N HIS A 18 6.78 -12.97 4.88
CA HIS A 18 5.36 -13.06 5.18
C HIS A 18 5.09 -12.94 6.70
N ILE A 19 3.82 -12.80 7.06
CA ILE A 19 3.38 -12.72 8.46
C ILE A 19 3.84 -13.96 9.22
N ASP A 20 4.28 -13.79 10.46
CA ASP A 20 4.74 -14.88 11.33
C ASP A 20 5.98 -15.67 10.88
N ALA A 21 6.63 -15.37 9.75
CA ALA A 21 7.88 -16.06 9.35
C ALA A 21 9.06 -15.85 10.34
N GLY A 22 8.89 -14.99 11.34
CA GLY A 22 9.90 -14.67 12.36
C GLY A 22 10.87 -13.57 11.92
N LYS A 23 10.41 -12.64 11.07
CA LYS A 23 11.16 -11.46 10.59
C LYS A 23 11.70 -10.63 11.77
N THR A 24 10.80 -10.08 12.59
CA THR A 24 11.16 -9.24 13.73
C THR A 24 11.95 -10.01 14.77
N THR A 25 11.64 -11.28 15.01
CA THR A 25 12.46 -12.15 15.87
C THR A 25 13.89 -12.26 15.35
N THR A 26 14.07 -12.43 14.03
CA THR A 26 15.40 -12.47 13.40
C THR A 26 16.12 -11.13 13.59
N THR A 27 15.42 -10.01 13.39
CA THR A 27 15.95 -8.66 13.65
C THR A 27 16.43 -8.49 15.10
N GLU A 28 15.63 -8.87 16.09
CA GLU A 28 15.99 -8.79 17.51
C GLU A 28 17.23 -9.64 17.83
N ARG A 29 17.36 -10.83 17.24
CA ARG A 29 18.56 -11.66 17.42
C ARG A 29 19.79 -11.03 16.80
N ILE A 30 19.67 -10.41 15.63
CA ILE A 30 20.76 -9.63 15.04
C ILE A 30 21.20 -8.50 15.98
N LEU A 31 20.26 -7.75 16.56
CA LEU A 31 20.58 -6.67 17.50
C LEU A 31 21.25 -7.17 18.78
N PHE A 32 20.86 -8.35 19.27
CA PHE A 32 21.50 -8.99 20.42
C PHE A 32 22.94 -9.40 20.12
N TYR A 33 23.18 -10.13 19.02
CA TYR A 33 24.52 -10.63 18.69
C TYR A 33 25.50 -9.53 18.30
N THR A 34 25.02 -8.45 17.70
CA THR A 34 25.84 -7.27 17.40
C THR A 34 26.11 -6.40 18.64
N GLY A 35 25.55 -6.75 19.80
CA GLY A 35 25.74 -6.05 21.07
C GLY A 35 24.99 -4.72 21.19
N VAL A 36 24.08 -4.41 20.25
CA VAL A 36 23.24 -3.20 20.30
C VAL A 36 22.16 -3.33 21.36
N SER A 37 21.58 -4.53 21.50
CA SER A 37 20.67 -4.87 22.61
C SER A 37 21.33 -5.81 23.61
N HIS A 38 21.16 -5.54 24.90
CA HIS A 38 21.63 -6.41 25.98
C HIS A 38 20.56 -7.40 26.46
N LYS A 39 19.36 -7.35 25.88
CA LYS A 39 18.25 -8.25 26.18
C LYS A 39 17.73 -8.88 24.90
N ILE A 40 17.37 -10.16 24.99
CA ILE A 40 16.63 -10.88 23.97
C ILE A 40 15.15 -10.51 24.19
N GLY A 41 14.62 -9.61 23.35
CA GLY A 41 13.19 -9.31 23.31
C GLY A 41 12.43 -10.40 22.55
N GLU A 42 11.18 -10.65 22.95
CA GLU A 42 10.22 -11.49 22.22
C GLU A 42 9.01 -10.65 21.80
N THR A 43 8.58 -10.82 20.55
CA THR A 43 7.46 -10.07 19.97
C THR A 43 6.11 -10.43 20.58
N HIS A 44 5.93 -11.68 21.02
CA HIS A 44 4.69 -12.14 21.63
C HIS A 44 4.48 -11.59 23.05
N ASP A 45 5.55 -11.20 23.73
CA ASP A 45 5.51 -10.65 25.10
C ASP A 45 5.51 -9.11 25.11
N GLY A 46 5.48 -8.46 23.93
CA GLY A 46 5.55 -7.01 23.80
C GLY A 46 6.92 -6.40 24.16
N GLU A 47 7.96 -7.22 24.29
CA GLU A 47 9.32 -6.79 24.68
C GLU A 47 10.23 -6.51 23.48
N SER A 48 9.71 -6.52 22.25
CA SER A 48 10.54 -6.27 21.05
C SER A 48 10.96 -4.80 20.98
N THR A 49 12.21 -4.56 20.59
CA THR A 49 12.80 -3.22 20.46
C THR A 49 12.36 -2.54 19.18
N MET A 50 12.07 -3.33 18.13
CA MET A 50 11.70 -2.85 16.80
C MET A 50 10.21 -2.50 16.68
N ASP A 51 9.32 -3.20 17.40
CA ASP A 51 7.89 -2.86 17.46
C ASP A 51 7.66 -1.88 18.63
N TRP A 52 7.90 -0.60 18.36
CA TRP A 52 7.87 0.45 19.38
C TRP A 52 6.47 1.08 19.54
N MET A 53 5.58 0.90 18.56
CA MET A 53 4.20 1.37 18.67
C MET A 53 3.38 0.43 19.56
N GLU A 54 2.50 1.01 20.39
CA GLU A 54 1.62 0.25 21.27
C GLU A 54 0.73 -0.72 20.47
N GLN A 55 0.27 -0.31 19.28
CA GLN A 55 -0.53 -1.14 18.37
C GLN A 55 0.24 -2.35 17.83
N GLU A 56 1.54 -2.20 17.60
CA GLU A 56 2.39 -3.30 17.12
C GLU A 56 2.58 -4.33 18.24
N GLN A 57 2.82 -3.87 19.47
CA GLN A 57 2.98 -4.72 20.66
C GLN A 57 1.68 -5.46 21.03
N GLU A 58 0.53 -4.77 21.00
CA GLU A 58 -0.78 -5.37 21.31
C GLU A 58 -1.17 -6.47 20.31
N ARG A 59 -0.79 -6.32 19.04
CA ARG A 59 -1.18 -7.23 17.94
C ARG A 59 -0.11 -8.22 17.55
N GLY A 60 1.13 -8.03 17.98
CA GLY A 60 2.28 -8.86 17.61
C GLY A 60 2.67 -8.77 16.12
N ILE A 61 2.38 -7.64 15.46
CA ILE A 61 2.69 -7.41 14.04
C ILE A 61 3.49 -6.12 13.85
N THR A 62 4.39 -6.11 12.88
CA THR A 62 5.10 -4.88 12.46
C THR A 62 4.22 -4.08 11.51
N ILE A 63 3.91 -2.84 11.88
CA ILE A 63 3.06 -1.91 11.13
C ILE A 63 3.92 -0.89 10.38
N THR A 64 4.95 -0.37 11.04
CA THR A 64 5.83 0.68 10.50
C THR A 64 7.26 0.19 10.38
N SER A 65 7.97 0.62 9.34
CA SER A 65 9.37 0.23 9.19
C SER A 65 10.28 0.92 10.23
N ALA A 66 11.03 0.14 11.00
CA ALA A 66 12.01 0.68 11.94
C ALA A 66 13.44 0.58 11.36
N ALA A 67 14.21 1.66 11.48
CA ALA A 67 15.60 1.71 11.02
C ALA A 67 16.57 1.68 12.20
N THR A 68 17.54 0.78 12.17
CA THR A 68 18.56 0.63 13.20
C THR A 68 19.93 0.37 12.58
N THR A 69 20.97 1.03 13.10
CA THR A 69 22.36 0.72 12.74
C THR A 69 23.00 -0.19 13.79
N CYS A 70 23.67 -1.24 13.34
CA CYS A 70 24.53 -2.12 14.13
C CYS A 70 25.90 -2.33 13.44
N PHE A 71 26.80 -3.01 14.14
CA PHE A 71 28.15 -3.33 13.64
C PHE A 71 28.39 -4.83 13.76
N TRP A 72 28.88 -5.44 12.68
CA TRP A 72 29.27 -6.84 12.66
C TRP A 72 30.61 -6.95 11.93
N LYS A 73 31.58 -7.62 12.57
CA LYS A 73 32.99 -7.59 12.15
C LYS A 73 33.46 -6.14 11.97
N ASP A 74 33.98 -5.80 10.79
CA ASP A 74 34.45 -4.47 10.41
C ASP A 74 33.44 -3.68 9.55
N CYS A 75 32.21 -4.19 9.42
CA CYS A 75 31.15 -3.60 8.61
C CYS A 75 30.06 -2.92 9.45
N ARG A 76 29.50 -1.85 8.90
CA ARG A 76 28.31 -1.18 9.44
C ARG A 76 27.08 -1.72 8.71
N ILE A 77 26.12 -2.22 9.45
CA ILE A 77 24.85 -2.72 8.91
C ILE A 77 23.75 -1.75 9.33
N ASN A 78 23.03 -1.19 8.37
CA ASN A 78 21.81 -0.44 8.56
C ASN A 78 20.64 -1.35 8.19
N ILE A 79 19.83 -1.70 9.18
CA ILE A 79 18.70 -2.61 9.02
C ILE A 79 17.42 -1.79 8.98
N ILE A 80 16.59 -2.03 7.96
CA ILE A 80 15.20 -1.61 7.93
C ILE A 80 14.33 -2.85 8.11
N ASP A 81 13.60 -2.91 9.21
CA ASP A 81 12.65 -4.00 9.43
C ASP A 81 11.34 -3.66 8.71
N THR A 82 10.87 -4.52 7.80
CA THR A 82 9.74 -4.22 6.92
C THR A 82 8.44 -4.88 7.38
N PRO A 83 7.25 -4.28 7.21
CA PRO A 83 6.00 -4.97 7.52
C PRO A 83 5.81 -6.23 6.67
N GLY A 84 5.30 -7.31 7.28
CA GLY A 84 4.96 -8.55 6.56
C GLY A 84 3.51 -8.61 6.07
N HIS A 85 2.68 -7.66 6.52
CA HIS A 85 1.25 -7.62 6.23
C HIS A 85 0.95 -6.80 4.97
N VAL A 86 0.05 -7.30 4.12
CA VAL A 86 -0.29 -6.70 2.81
C VAL A 86 -0.87 -5.29 2.89
N ASP A 87 -1.57 -5.00 3.98
CA ASP A 87 -2.15 -3.67 4.27
C ASP A 87 -1.09 -2.57 4.44
N PHE A 88 0.17 -2.93 4.70
CA PHE A 88 1.31 -2.00 4.83
C PHE A 88 2.32 -2.17 3.68
N THR A 89 1.85 -2.62 2.52
CA THR A 89 2.67 -2.79 1.30
C THR A 89 3.44 -1.53 0.91
N ILE A 90 2.91 -0.34 1.19
CA ILE A 90 3.62 0.91 0.92
C ILE A 90 4.89 1.08 1.76
N GLU A 91 4.91 0.59 3.01
CA GLU A 91 6.13 0.61 3.84
C GLU A 91 7.18 -0.36 3.29
N VAL A 92 6.74 -1.48 2.68
CA VAL A 92 7.62 -2.41 1.97
C VAL A 92 8.19 -1.76 0.71
N GLU A 93 7.37 -1.14 -0.15
CA GLU A 93 7.80 -0.42 -1.36
C GLU A 93 8.82 0.68 -1.02
N ARG A 94 8.55 1.49 0.02
CA ARG A 94 9.46 2.55 0.51
C ARG A 94 10.79 1.99 0.99
N SER A 95 10.74 0.90 1.74
CA SER A 95 11.93 0.28 2.29
C SER A 95 12.78 -0.28 1.15
N LEU A 96 12.20 -1.11 0.28
CA LEU A 96 12.93 -1.76 -0.81
C LEU A 96 13.58 -0.77 -1.78
N ARG A 97 13.00 0.42 -1.97
CA ARG A 97 13.61 1.44 -2.83
C ARG A 97 14.90 2.03 -2.27
N VAL A 98 15.03 2.08 -0.94
CA VAL A 98 16.14 2.73 -0.22
C VAL A 98 17.25 1.76 0.17
N LEU A 99 16.93 0.48 0.17
CA LEU A 99 17.82 -0.59 0.56
C LEU A 99 18.72 -1.01 -0.58
N ASP A 100 19.94 -1.40 -0.21
CA ASP A 100 20.94 -1.91 -1.14
C ASP A 100 20.78 -3.43 -1.29
N GLY A 101 20.40 -4.14 -0.24
CA GLY A 101 20.13 -5.57 -0.29
C GLY A 101 19.00 -6.00 0.65
N ALA A 102 18.63 -7.27 0.60
CA ALA A 102 17.59 -7.80 1.47
C ALA A 102 17.86 -9.23 1.97
N VAL A 103 17.33 -9.52 3.15
CA VAL A 103 17.22 -10.86 3.73
C VAL A 103 15.76 -11.30 3.64
N CYS A 104 15.50 -12.30 2.79
CA CYS A 104 14.18 -12.91 2.63
C CYS A 104 14.00 -14.05 3.64
N VAL A 105 13.16 -13.85 4.65
CA VAL A 105 12.89 -14.85 5.68
C VAL A 105 11.70 -15.71 5.27
N PHE A 106 11.87 -17.03 5.30
CA PHE A 106 10.82 -18.00 5.02
C PHE A 106 10.60 -18.91 6.23
N ASP A 107 9.36 -19.32 6.47
CA ASP A 107 9.02 -20.34 7.45
C ASP A 107 9.34 -21.74 6.87
N ALA A 108 10.16 -22.53 7.55
CA ALA A 108 10.53 -23.89 7.13
C ALA A 108 9.33 -24.85 6.99
N VAL A 109 8.22 -24.57 7.67
CA VAL A 109 7.00 -25.40 7.67
C VAL A 109 6.05 -24.98 6.56
N ALA A 110 5.88 -23.68 6.30
CA ALA A 110 4.97 -23.19 5.26
C ALA A 110 5.66 -23.13 3.88
N GLY A 111 6.90 -22.64 3.84
CA GLY A 111 7.67 -22.36 2.64
C GLY A 111 7.30 -21.01 2.01
N VAL A 112 7.12 -21.00 0.69
CA VAL A 112 6.72 -19.79 -0.06
C VAL A 112 5.21 -19.61 0.00
N GLU A 113 4.77 -18.55 0.67
CA GLU A 113 3.37 -18.13 0.77
C GLU A 113 2.99 -17.03 -0.24
N PRO A 114 1.70 -16.80 -0.54
CA PRO A 114 1.25 -15.75 -1.47
C PRO A 114 1.78 -14.35 -1.16
N GLN A 115 1.90 -13.99 0.12
CA GLN A 115 2.47 -12.70 0.54
C GLN A 115 3.97 -12.65 0.25
N SER A 116 4.67 -13.78 0.39
CA SER A 116 6.09 -13.88 0.04
C SER A 116 6.31 -13.61 -1.45
N GLU A 117 5.43 -14.11 -2.32
CA GLU A 117 5.47 -13.83 -3.76
C GLU A 117 5.28 -12.33 -4.07
N THR A 118 4.34 -11.68 -3.37
CA THR A 118 4.08 -10.24 -3.55
C THR A 118 5.32 -9.43 -3.20
N VAL A 119 5.91 -9.66 -2.03
CA VAL A 119 7.12 -8.95 -1.59
C VAL A 119 8.32 -9.30 -2.48
N TRP A 120 8.39 -10.55 -2.96
CA TRP A 120 9.42 -10.98 -3.91
C TRP A 120 9.36 -10.20 -5.23
N ARG A 121 8.16 -10.01 -5.79
CA ARG A 121 7.94 -9.21 -7.01
C ARG A 121 8.27 -7.73 -6.81
N GLN A 122 8.03 -7.18 -5.62
CA GLN A 122 8.41 -5.81 -5.28
C GLN A 122 9.94 -5.66 -5.27
N ALA A 123 10.66 -6.64 -4.70
CA ALA A 123 12.12 -6.65 -4.73
C ALA A 123 12.68 -6.82 -6.14
N ASP A 124 12.03 -7.62 -7.00
CA ASP A 124 12.40 -7.72 -8.43
C ASP A 124 12.26 -6.39 -9.15
N ARG A 125 11.16 -5.66 -8.92
CA ARG A 125 10.91 -4.35 -9.53
C ARG A 125 12.03 -3.35 -9.24
N TYR A 126 12.51 -3.32 -8.00
CA TYR A 126 13.60 -2.42 -7.58
C TYR A 126 14.99 -3.03 -7.73
N HIS A 127 15.09 -4.21 -8.34
CA HIS A 127 16.36 -4.86 -8.64
C HIS A 127 17.21 -5.12 -7.40
N VAL A 128 16.58 -5.44 -6.26
CA VAL A 128 17.26 -5.60 -4.97
C VAL A 128 17.94 -6.98 -4.86
N PRO A 129 19.27 -7.05 -4.72
CA PRO A 129 20.01 -8.28 -4.40
C PRO A 129 19.60 -8.85 -3.04
N ARG A 130 19.59 -10.18 -2.93
CA ARG A 130 18.96 -10.84 -1.78
C ARG A 130 19.51 -12.21 -1.45
N ILE A 131 19.44 -12.53 -0.16
CA ILE A 131 19.72 -13.85 0.40
C ILE A 131 18.47 -14.37 1.09
N CYS A 132 18.28 -15.69 1.11
CA CYS A 132 17.16 -16.34 1.76
C CYS A 132 17.59 -16.96 3.09
N PHE A 133 16.76 -16.79 4.11
CA PHE A 133 16.91 -17.43 5.41
C PHE A 133 15.68 -18.28 5.73
N VAL A 134 15.83 -19.59 5.67
CA VAL A 134 14.80 -20.56 6.05
C VAL A 134 14.81 -20.69 7.58
N ASN A 135 13.89 -19.97 8.21
CA ASN A 135 13.74 -19.84 9.64
C ASN A 135 12.80 -20.92 10.21
N LYS A 136 12.75 -21.02 11.55
CA LYS A 136 11.90 -21.97 12.29
C LYS A 136 12.19 -23.44 11.96
N MET A 137 13.45 -23.77 11.70
CA MET A 137 13.90 -25.16 11.52
C MET A 137 13.62 -26.07 12.73
N ASP A 138 13.25 -25.48 13.87
CA ASP A 138 12.87 -26.16 15.09
C ASP A 138 11.39 -26.58 15.19
N ARG A 139 10.55 -26.17 14.24
CA ARG A 139 9.11 -26.50 14.25
C ARG A 139 8.83 -27.87 13.65
N ILE A 140 7.77 -28.52 14.14
CA ILE A 140 7.28 -29.78 13.58
C ILE A 140 6.88 -29.56 12.12
N GLY A 141 7.33 -30.45 11.22
CA GLY A 141 7.12 -30.33 9.78
C GLY A 141 8.11 -29.42 9.06
N ALA A 142 9.14 -28.91 9.75
CA ALA A 142 10.19 -28.09 9.13
C ALA A 142 10.93 -28.89 8.05
N ASN A 143 10.96 -28.36 6.83
CA ASN A 143 11.63 -29.00 5.71
C ASN A 143 12.37 -27.97 4.85
N PHE A 144 13.70 -27.93 5.02
CA PHE A 144 14.58 -27.02 4.30
C PHE A 144 14.52 -27.21 2.78
N PHE A 145 14.71 -28.45 2.29
CA PHE A 145 14.74 -28.74 0.86
C PHE A 145 13.41 -28.44 0.16
N ARG A 146 12.29 -28.66 0.85
CA ARG A 146 10.97 -28.29 0.33
C ARG A 146 10.85 -26.78 0.15
N CYS A 147 11.32 -26.01 1.12
CA CYS A 147 11.32 -24.54 1.04
C CYS A 147 12.20 -24.05 -0.12
N VAL A 148 13.42 -24.61 -0.29
CA VAL A 148 14.31 -24.33 -1.42
C VAL A 148 13.63 -24.63 -2.75
N GLY A 149 13.01 -25.81 -2.90
CA GLY A 149 12.27 -26.17 -4.11
C GLY A 149 11.11 -25.22 -4.40
N MET A 150 10.37 -24.78 -3.37
CA MET A 150 9.30 -23.80 -3.54
C MET A 150 9.82 -22.42 -3.98
N ILE A 151 11.01 -21.99 -3.50
CA ILE A 151 11.65 -20.74 -3.96
C ILE A 151 11.96 -20.85 -5.45
N HIS A 152 12.48 -21.99 -5.89
CA HIS A 152 12.74 -22.24 -7.31
C HIS A 152 11.44 -22.24 -8.13
N ASP A 153 10.47 -23.06 -7.75
CA ASP A 153 9.29 -23.32 -8.58
C ASP A 153 8.25 -22.20 -8.57
N ARG A 154 8.05 -21.53 -7.42
CA ARG A 154 7.02 -20.46 -7.29
C ARG A 154 7.55 -19.06 -7.55
N LEU A 155 8.82 -18.80 -7.22
CA LEU A 155 9.42 -17.47 -7.39
C LEU A 155 10.29 -17.38 -8.64
N GLY A 156 10.59 -18.51 -9.30
CA GLY A 156 11.42 -18.56 -10.51
C GLY A 156 12.88 -18.19 -10.25
N ALA A 157 13.36 -18.38 -9.02
CA ALA A 157 14.70 -17.96 -8.59
C ALA A 157 15.67 -19.15 -8.52
N LYS A 158 16.93 -18.96 -8.98
CA LYS A 158 18.01 -19.94 -8.83
C LYS A 158 18.51 -19.96 -7.37
N ALA A 159 17.78 -20.70 -6.53
CA ALA A 159 18.07 -20.85 -5.12
C ALA A 159 19.23 -21.83 -4.90
N VAL A 160 20.35 -21.34 -4.35
CA VAL A 160 21.55 -22.14 -4.09
C VAL A 160 21.78 -22.28 -2.59
N PRO A 161 21.58 -23.47 -2.01
CA PRO A 161 21.90 -23.72 -0.61
C PRO A 161 23.40 -23.51 -0.34
N LEU A 162 23.72 -22.66 0.64
CA LEU A 162 25.07 -22.55 1.19
C LEU A 162 25.23 -23.31 2.51
N GLN A 163 24.12 -23.78 3.07
CA GLN A 163 24.09 -24.51 4.33
C GLN A 163 23.16 -25.71 4.26
N LEU A 164 23.45 -26.72 5.09
CA LEU A 164 22.57 -27.85 5.35
C LEU A 164 22.16 -27.88 6.83
N PRO A 165 20.89 -28.15 7.17
CA PRO A 165 20.48 -28.28 8.56
C PRO A 165 20.97 -29.60 9.18
N ILE A 166 21.50 -29.54 10.40
CA ILE A 166 21.82 -30.72 11.22
C ILE A 166 20.60 -31.03 12.07
N GLY A 167 19.90 -32.11 11.70
CA GLY A 167 18.61 -32.46 12.27
C GLY A 167 17.47 -31.56 11.78
N ALA A 168 16.27 -31.79 12.30
CA ALA A 168 15.08 -31.00 12.04
C ALA A 168 14.17 -31.02 13.27
N GLU A 169 13.24 -30.06 13.35
CA GLU A 169 12.28 -29.96 14.43
C GLU A 169 13.00 -29.87 15.81
N ASP A 170 12.56 -30.64 16.80
CA ASP A 170 13.19 -30.66 18.12
C ASP A 170 14.66 -31.12 18.11
N LYS A 171 15.06 -31.89 17.09
CA LYS A 171 16.42 -32.39 16.90
C LYS A 171 17.34 -31.42 16.15
N PHE A 172 16.82 -30.27 15.69
CA PHE A 172 17.67 -29.25 15.08
C PHE A 172 18.69 -28.73 16.09
N GLU A 173 19.97 -28.82 15.73
CA GLU A 173 21.10 -28.53 16.62
C GLU A 173 22.23 -27.71 15.99
N GLY A 174 22.20 -27.53 14.67
CA GLY A 174 23.28 -26.87 13.96
C GLY A 174 23.07 -26.77 12.47
N VAL A 175 24.09 -26.25 11.79
CA VAL A 175 24.15 -26.14 10.33
C VAL A 175 25.51 -26.60 9.83
N VAL A 176 25.57 -27.21 8.65
CA VAL A 176 26.81 -27.50 7.94
C VAL A 176 27.04 -26.40 6.92
N ASP A 177 28.20 -25.74 6.98
CA ASP A 177 28.64 -24.77 5.99
C ASP A 177 29.21 -25.51 4.77
N LEU A 178 28.55 -25.35 3.61
CA LEU A 178 28.94 -26.03 2.37
C LEU A 178 30.18 -25.44 1.71
N ILE A 179 30.62 -24.24 2.10
CA ILE A 179 31.81 -23.58 1.57
C ILE A 179 33.03 -24.04 2.38
N GLU A 180 32.98 -23.89 3.71
CA GLU A 180 34.08 -24.30 4.59
C GLU A 180 34.18 -25.82 4.76
N GLY A 181 33.09 -26.56 4.56
CA GLY A 181 33.06 -28.00 4.81
C GLY A 181 33.11 -28.34 6.29
N LYS A 182 32.46 -27.52 7.13
CA LYS A 182 32.45 -27.65 8.58
C LYS A 182 31.04 -27.62 9.15
N ALA A 183 30.81 -28.38 10.20
CA ALA A 183 29.58 -28.36 10.97
C ALA A 183 29.68 -27.36 12.12
N ILE A 184 28.67 -26.50 12.25
CA ILE A 184 28.52 -25.51 13.30
C ILE A 184 27.36 -25.98 14.20
N ARG A 185 27.69 -26.44 15.41
CA ARG A 185 26.68 -26.79 16.43
C ARG A 185 26.56 -25.67 17.45
N PHE A 186 25.33 -25.31 17.79
CA PHE A 186 25.05 -24.22 18.72
C PHE A 186 24.72 -24.77 20.10
N ASP A 187 25.35 -24.21 21.13
CA ASP A 187 24.99 -24.56 22.49
C ASP A 187 23.66 -23.90 22.90
N LYS A 188 22.70 -24.74 23.30
CA LYS A 188 21.38 -24.30 23.78
C LYS A 188 21.49 -23.53 25.09
N SER A 189 22.50 -23.79 25.92
CA SER A 189 22.62 -23.18 27.25
C SER A 189 23.11 -21.73 27.20
N SER A 190 23.99 -21.40 26.25
CA SER A 190 24.51 -20.05 26.00
C SER A 190 23.59 -19.15 25.16
N LYS A 191 22.36 -19.58 24.88
CA LYS A 191 21.48 -18.93 23.88
C LYS A 191 22.19 -18.76 22.53
N GLY A 192 22.96 -19.77 22.13
CA GLY A 192 23.71 -19.80 20.87
C GLY A 192 24.92 -18.86 20.79
N ALA A 193 25.29 -18.14 21.86
CA ALA A 193 26.48 -17.29 21.86
C ALA A 193 27.78 -18.10 21.73
N GLU A 194 27.80 -19.31 22.30
CA GLU A 194 28.86 -20.28 22.12
C GLU A 194 28.43 -21.33 21.08
N PHE A 195 29.32 -21.59 20.12
CA PHE A 195 29.15 -22.63 19.11
C PHE A 195 30.47 -23.37 18.91
N THR A 196 30.37 -24.64 18.53
CA THR A 196 31.51 -25.49 18.21
C THR A 196 31.57 -25.74 16.71
N VAL A 197 32.76 -25.57 16.14
CA VAL A 197 33.05 -25.91 14.75
C VAL A 197 33.75 -27.26 14.71
N GLU A 198 33.15 -28.23 14.02
CA GLU A 198 33.64 -29.60 13.91
C GLU A 198 33.56 -30.12 12.47
N ASP A 199 34.06 -31.33 12.23
CA ASP A 199 33.93 -31.98 10.93
C ASP A 199 32.48 -32.40 10.67
N VAL A 200 32.12 -32.54 9.39
CA VAL A 200 30.77 -32.93 8.97
C VAL A 200 30.39 -34.28 9.60
N PRO A 201 29.20 -34.40 10.22
CA PRO A 201 28.74 -35.66 10.78
C PRO A 201 28.76 -36.80 9.75
N ALA A 202 29.22 -37.98 10.17
CA ALA A 202 29.41 -39.12 9.27
C ALA A 202 28.12 -39.59 8.57
N ASP A 203 26.97 -39.40 9.23
CA ASP A 203 25.64 -39.70 8.68
C ASP A 203 25.16 -38.67 7.64
N MET A 204 25.77 -37.50 7.59
CA MET A 204 25.49 -36.43 6.61
C MET A 204 26.52 -36.36 5.47
N GLN A 205 27.64 -37.08 5.55
CA GLN A 205 28.75 -36.93 4.58
C GLN A 205 28.29 -37.12 3.12
N ALA A 206 27.47 -38.13 2.84
CA ALA A 206 26.97 -38.37 1.48
C ALA A 206 26.09 -37.22 0.95
N LEU A 207 25.22 -36.67 1.81
CA LEU A 207 24.38 -35.53 1.47
C LEU A 207 25.21 -34.24 1.31
N PHE A 208 26.23 -34.07 2.14
CA PHE A 208 27.18 -32.97 2.04
C PHE A 208 27.93 -33.02 0.70
N ASP A 209 28.48 -34.18 0.32
CA ASP A 209 29.23 -34.32 -0.93
C ASP A 209 28.34 -34.03 -2.15
N GLU A 210 27.09 -34.54 -2.15
CA GLU A 210 26.09 -34.27 -3.19
C GLU A 210 25.78 -32.77 -3.29
N LYS A 211 25.38 -32.13 -2.18
CA LYS A 211 24.97 -30.73 -2.19
C LYS A 211 26.12 -29.74 -2.35
N ARG A 212 27.32 -30.10 -1.90
CA ARG A 212 28.52 -29.33 -2.21
C ARG A 212 28.84 -29.39 -3.70
N HIS A 213 28.67 -30.54 -4.35
CA HIS A 213 28.87 -30.65 -5.80
C HIS A 213 27.88 -29.77 -6.58
N GLU A 214 26.58 -29.85 -6.26
CA GLU A 214 25.54 -29.00 -6.86
C GLU A 214 25.80 -27.50 -6.63
N MET A 215 26.21 -27.12 -5.42
CA MET A 215 26.57 -25.74 -5.10
C MET A 215 27.77 -25.26 -5.91
N LEU A 216 28.85 -26.06 -5.99
CA LEU A 216 30.05 -25.71 -6.74
C LEU A 216 29.78 -25.60 -8.25
N GLU A 217 28.96 -26.49 -8.80
CA GLU A 217 28.51 -26.41 -10.20
C GLU A 217 27.76 -25.11 -10.45
N ALA A 218 26.76 -24.80 -9.62
CA ALA A 218 25.97 -23.58 -9.75
C ALA A 218 26.83 -22.30 -9.63
N VAL A 219 27.85 -22.30 -8.75
CA VAL A 219 28.78 -21.17 -8.59
C VAL A 219 29.76 -21.06 -9.75
N ALA A 220 30.25 -22.19 -10.27
CA ALA A 220 31.19 -22.21 -11.39
C ALA A 220 30.55 -21.70 -12.68
N GLU A 221 29.27 -21.97 -12.91
CA GLU A 221 28.51 -21.47 -14.08
C GLU A 221 28.48 -19.94 -14.21
N GLU A 222 28.68 -19.20 -13.12
CA GLU A 222 28.58 -17.73 -13.11
C GLU A 222 29.90 -17.01 -13.45
N ASP A 223 31.03 -17.73 -13.52
CA ASP A 223 32.35 -17.18 -13.85
C ASP A 223 33.14 -18.15 -14.74
N GLU A 224 33.41 -17.75 -15.99
CA GLU A 224 34.08 -18.59 -16.99
C GLU A 224 35.40 -19.20 -16.49
N ALA A 225 36.19 -18.44 -15.71
CA ALA A 225 37.46 -18.93 -15.21
C ALA A 225 37.29 -20.00 -14.13
N LEU A 226 36.23 -19.91 -13.31
CA LEU A 226 35.90 -20.93 -12.33
C LEU A 226 35.29 -22.17 -12.98
N LEU A 227 34.49 -22.00 -14.04
CA LEU A 227 33.96 -23.10 -14.83
C LEU A 227 35.08 -23.94 -15.45
N ASP A 228 36.06 -23.30 -16.07
CA ASP A 228 37.21 -23.99 -16.67
C ASP A 228 38.00 -24.80 -15.63
N LYS A 229 38.25 -24.22 -14.44
CA LYS A 229 38.90 -24.93 -13.33
C LYS A 229 38.09 -26.13 -12.85
N TYR A 230 36.78 -25.93 -12.65
CA TYR A 230 35.87 -26.97 -12.19
C TYR A 230 35.80 -28.14 -13.19
N LEU A 231 35.66 -27.87 -14.49
CA LEU A 231 35.69 -28.88 -15.55
C LEU A 231 37.05 -29.56 -15.69
N GLY A 232 38.14 -28.84 -15.38
CA GLY A 232 39.50 -29.38 -15.29
C GLY A 232 39.74 -30.28 -14.08
N GLY A 233 38.80 -30.36 -13.14
CA GLY A 233 38.94 -31.11 -11.89
C GLY A 233 39.82 -30.42 -10.84
N GLU A 234 40.07 -29.12 -10.98
CA GLU A 234 40.78 -28.32 -9.98
C GLU A 234 39.83 -27.91 -8.85
N GLU A 235 40.29 -28.00 -7.59
CA GLU A 235 39.52 -27.54 -6.44
C GLU A 235 39.45 -26.01 -6.40
N LEU A 236 38.22 -25.47 -6.32
CA LEU A 236 37.99 -24.04 -6.15
C LEU A 236 38.33 -23.61 -4.72
N THR A 237 39.06 -22.50 -4.58
CA THR A 237 39.40 -21.96 -3.26
C THR A 237 38.19 -21.28 -2.61
N LYS A 238 38.21 -21.17 -1.28
CA LYS A 238 37.14 -20.49 -0.52
C LYS A 238 36.95 -19.05 -1.00
N GLU A 239 38.04 -18.32 -1.20
CA GLU A 239 38.01 -16.92 -1.63
C GLU A 239 37.38 -16.76 -3.01
N GLU A 240 37.67 -17.69 -3.93
CA GLU A 240 37.05 -17.74 -5.26
C GLU A 240 35.55 -18.01 -5.18
N ILE A 241 35.13 -19.00 -4.39
CA ILE A 241 33.71 -19.34 -4.19
C ILE A 241 32.96 -18.13 -3.61
N VAL A 242 33.46 -17.55 -2.51
CA VAL A 242 32.82 -16.41 -1.84
C VAL A 242 32.73 -15.20 -2.78
N SER A 243 33.79 -14.91 -3.52
CA SER A 243 33.80 -13.79 -4.49
C SER A 243 32.79 -14.02 -5.62
N CYS A 244 32.70 -15.23 -6.15
CA CYS A 244 31.75 -15.56 -7.22
C CYS A 244 30.30 -15.50 -6.72
N VAL A 245 30.00 -16.12 -5.58
CA VAL A 245 28.67 -16.05 -4.95
C VAL A 245 28.27 -14.60 -4.71
N ARG A 246 29.17 -13.74 -4.22
CA ARG A 246 28.90 -12.31 -4.05
C ARG A 246 28.53 -11.64 -5.37
N LYS A 247 29.34 -11.81 -6.41
CA LYS A 247 29.06 -11.23 -7.75
C LYS A 247 27.70 -11.70 -8.29
N ALA A 248 27.44 -13.01 -8.24
CA ALA A 248 26.21 -13.61 -8.71
C ALA A 248 24.98 -13.16 -7.92
N THR A 249 25.13 -12.95 -6.59
CA THR A 249 24.07 -12.42 -5.72
C THR A 249 23.73 -10.98 -6.08
N ILE A 250 24.75 -10.13 -6.29
CA ILE A 250 24.56 -8.72 -6.67
C ILE A 250 23.94 -8.61 -8.07
N ALA A 251 24.35 -9.48 -9.00
CA ALA A 251 23.74 -9.60 -10.33
C ALA A 251 22.30 -10.16 -10.31
N ARG A 252 21.91 -10.81 -9.19
CA ARG A 252 20.64 -11.53 -8.99
C ARG A 252 20.51 -12.80 -9.86
N ASN A 253 21.63 -13.37 -10.29
CA ASN A 253 21.65 -14.64 -11.01
C ASN A 253 21.46 -15.83 -10.06
N ILE A 254 22.02 -15.72 -8.85
CA ILE A 254 21.90 -16.71 -7.78
C ILE A 254 21.28 -16.05 -6.55
N VAL A 255 20.46 -16.82 -5.82
CA VAL A 255 19.97 -16.46 -4.50
C VAL A 255 20.54 -17.44 -3.47
N PRO A 256 21.52 -17.01 -2.65
CA PRO A 256 22.05 -17.83 -1.57
C PRO A 256 20.98 -18.18 -0.54
N VAL A 257 20.90 -19.45 -0.14
CA VAL A 257 19.95 -19.91 0.88
C VAL A 257 20.67 -20.44 2.11
N LEU A 258 20.33 -19.87 3.26
CA LEU A 258 20.77 -20.26 4.59
C LEU A 258 19.58 -20.78 5.41
N CYS A 259 19.86 -21.42 6.56
CA CYS A 259 18.81 -21.91 7.44
C CYS A 259 19.14 -21.71 8.92
N GLY A 260 18.10 -21.68 9.75
CA GLY A 260 18.29 -21.59 11.19
C GLY A 260 16.98 -21.55 11.98
N SER A 261 17.11 -21.23 13.26
CA SER A 261 15.99 -20.93 14.14
C SER A 261 16.34 -19.69 14.96
N ALA A 262 15.77 -18.55 14.57
CA ALA A 262 15.90 -17.32 15.33
C ALA A 262 15.33 -17.48 16.76
N PHE A 263 14.26 -18.27 16.91
CA PHE A 263 13.66 -18.55 18.21
C PHE A 263 14.62 -19.30 19.14
N ARG A 264 15.26 -20.37 18.64
CA ARG A 264 16.25 -21.15 19.41
C ARG A 264 17.66 -20.57 19.38
N ASN A 265 17.84 -19.39 18.79
CA ASN A 265 19.11 -18.68 18.76
C ASN A 265 20.20 -19.44 17.97
N MET A 266 19.84 -20.07 16.84
CA MET A 266 20.74 -20.89 16.03
C MET A 266 20.74 -20.43 14.57
N GLY A 267 21.91 -20.27 13.97
CA GLY A 267 22.06 -19.91 12.55
C GLY A 267 21.96 -18.41 12.23
N VAL A 268 21.74 -17.54 13.22
CA VAL A 268 21.68 -16.08 13.00
C VAL A 268 23.07 -15.46 12.81
N GLN A 269 24.10 -15.99 13.47
CA GLN A 269 25.48 -15.50 13.30
C GLN A 269 26.05 -15.84 11.91
N PRO A 270 25.89 -17.09 11.39
CA PRO A 270 26.22 -17.36 9.99
C PRO A 270 25.41 -16.53 9.00
N LEU A 271 24.15 -16.19 9.32
CA LEU A 271 23.37 -15.24 8.53
C LEU A 271 24.01 -13.84 8.50
N LEU A 272 24.50 -13.34 9.64
CA LEU A 272 25.23 -12.06 9.70
C LEU A 272 26.53 -12.08 8.92
N ASP A 273 27.23 -13.22 8.92
CA ASP A 273 28.41 -13.42 8.07
C ASP A 273 28.04 -13.35 6.59
N ALA A 274 26.98 -14.07 6.18
CA ALA A 274 26.47 -14.03 4.81
C ALA A 274 26.00 -12.63 4.36
N VAL A 275 25.42 -11.83 5.27
CA VAL A 275 25.07 -10.42 5.00
C VAL A 275 26.32 -9.61 4.65
N VAL A 276 27.41 -9.78 5.39
CA VAL A 276 28.65 -9.06 5.11
C VAL A 276 29.30 -9.56 3.82
N ASP A 277 29.34 -10.88 3.64
CA ASP A 277 30.08 -11.53 2.57
C ASP A 277 29.38 -11.40 1.21
N TYR A 278 28.05 -11.53 1.14
CA TYR A 278 27.32 -11.64 -0.13
C TYR A 278 26.42 -10.45 -0.49
N LEU A 279 25.87 -9.72 0.50
CA LEU A 279 25.02 -8.57 0.19
C LEU A 279 25.84 -7.32 -0.21
N PRO A 280 25.30 -6.47 -1.09
CA PRO A 280 26.01 -5.32 -1.65
C PRO A 280 26.27 -4.23 -0.60
N SER A 281 27.32 -3.47 -0.87
CA SER A 281 27.51 -2.12 -0.34
C SER A 281 26.89 -1.07 -1.27
N PRO A 282 26.68 0.19 -0.82
CA PRO A 282 26.17 1.26 -1.67
C PRO A 282 26.96 1.51 -2.96
N VAL A 283 28.25 1.15 -2.99
CA VAL A 283 29.12 1.30 -4.17
C VAL A 283 29.05 0.12 -5.14
N ASP A 284 28.49 -1.02 -4.71
CA ASP A 284 28.36 -2.21 -5.55
C ASP A 284 27.09 -2.16 -6.43
N ILE A 285 26.19 -1.21 -6.16
CA ILE A 285 24.90 -1.09 -6.84
C ILE A 285 25.00 -0.01 -7.93
N PRO A 286 24.28 -0.18 -9.05
CA PRO A 286 24.16 0.89 -10.04
C PRO A 286 23.78 2.23 -9.41
N PRO A 287 24.38 3.35 -9.88
CA PRO A 287 24.02 4.69 -9.42
C PRO A 287 22.51 4.93 -9.51
N MET A 288 22.00 5.71 -8.57
CA MET A 288 20.60 6.11 -8.62
C MET A 288 20.38 7.05 -9.81
N ILE A 289 19.43 6.70 -10.68
CA ILE A 289 19.08 7.52 -11.85
C ILE A 289 17.96 8.48 -11.46
N GLY A 290 18.14 9.76 -11.79
CA GLY A 290 17.10 10.78 -11.74
C GLY A 290 16.93 11.46 -13.10
N HIS A 291 16.03 12.44 -13.16
CA HIS A 291 15.83 13.29 -14.34
C HIS A 291 15.80 14.77 -13.94
N ILE A 292 15.99 15.65 -14.92
CA ILE A 292 15.92 17.10 -14.69
C ILE A 292 14.43 17.52 -14.64
N PRO A 293 13.99 18.34 -13.66
CA PRO A 293 12.62 18.86 -13.62
C PRO A 293 12.17 19.45 -14.97
N GLY A 294 11.06 18.96 -15.50
CA GLY A 294 10.50 19.41 -16.79
C GLY A 294 11.18 18.84 -18.04
N LYS A 295 12.15 17.93 -17.89
CA LYS A 295 12.85 17.22 -18.97
C LYS A 295 13.05 15.75 -18.58
N GLU A 296 11.97 14.99 -18.61
CA GLU A 296 11.95 13.59 -18.18
C GLU A 296 12.88 12.68 -19.01
N ASP A 297 13.16 13.04 -20.26
CA ASP A 297 14.06 12.30 -21.16
C ASP A 297 15.56 12.50 -20.84
N GLU A 298 15.93 13.54 -20.07
CA GLU A 298 17.32 13.83 -19.72
C GLU A 298 17.65 13.23 -18.34
N THR A 299 18.31 12.07 -18.35
CA THR A 299 18.70 11.33 -17.14
C THR A 299 19.99 11.85 -16.50
N VAL A 300 20.08 11.74 -15.18
CA VAL A 300 21.21 12.18 -14.36
C VAL A 300 21.59 11.06 -13.39
N ASP A 301 22.84 10.60 -13.48
CA ASP A 301 23.35 9.53 -12.61
C ASP A 301 23.92 10.13 -11.31
N CYS A 302 23.40 9.69 -10.17
CA CYS A 302 23.87 10.08 -8.84
C CYS A 302 24.79 8.99 -8.28
N HIS A 303 26.10 9.15 -8.46
CA HIS A 303 27.07 8.17 -7.94
C HIS A 303 27.23 8.30 -6.43
N CYS A 304 27.49 7.16 -5.78
CA CYS A 304 27.76 7.11 -4.35
C CYS A 304 29.15 7.67 -4.00
N ASP A 305 29.30 8.99 -4.08
CA ASP A 305 30.51 9.74 -3.70
C ASP A 305 30.12 10.99 -2.90
N ASP A 306 30.80 11.21 -1.78
CA ASP A 306 30.67 12.40 -0.93
C ASP A 306 31.05 13.70 -1.64
N LYS A 307 31.82 13.63 -2.73
CA LYS A 307 32.26 14.81 -3.48
C LYS A 307 31.27 15.27 -4.55
N GLU A 308 30.31 14.42 -4.91
CA GLU A 308 29.26 14.81 -5.84
C GLU A 308 28.29 15.82 -5.20
N PRO A 309 27.52 16.58 -6.01
CA PRO A 309 26.42 17.37 -5.49
C PRO A 309 25.38 16.51 -4.76
N LEU A 310 24.77 17.07 -3.72
CA LEU A 310 23.77 16.37 -2.91
C LEU A 310 22.60 15.90 -3.79
N ALA A 311 22.25 14.62 -3.67
CA ALA A 311 20.98 14.09 -4.11
C ALA A 311 20.55 12.97 -3.16
N GLY A 312 19.33 13.05 -2.66
CA GLY A 312 18.76 12.01 -1.82
C GLY A 312 17.24 12.04 -1.79
N LEU A 313 16.67 10.96 -1.28
CA LEU A 313 15.24 10.70 -1.30
C LEU A 313 14.67 10.70 0.12
N VAL A 314 13.61 11.47 0.33
CA VAL A 314 12.77 11.36 1.53
C VAL A 314 11.84 10.17 1.35
N PHE A 315 12.02 9.11 2.11
CA PHE A 315 11.27 7.87 1.92
C PHE A 315 10.24 7.60 3.01
N LYS A 316 10.34 8.29 4.15
CA LYS A 316 9.39 8.14 5.25
C LYS A 316 9.28 9.42 6.05
N LEU A 317 8.05 9.79 6.40
CA LEU A 317 7.74 10.86 7.32
C LEU A 317 7.17 10.29 8.61
N PHE A 318 7.56 10.88 9.73
CA PHE A 318 7.03 10.50 11.03
C PHE A 318 6.83 11.75 11.89
N SER A 319 5.63 11.95 12.42
CA SER A 319 5.37 13.05 13.36
C SER A 319 5.68 12.61 14.80
N ASP A 320 6.77 13.12 15.36
CA ASP A 320 7.09 12.93 16.76
C ASP A 320 6.46 14.03 17.62
N PRO A 321 5.75 13.72 18.73
CA PRO A 321 5.12 14.71 19.59
C PRO A 321 6.09 15.73 20.22
N PHE A 322 7.37 15.39 20.40
CA PHE A 322 8.36 16.21 21.09
C PHE A 322 9.27 16.99 20.14
N ILE A 323 9.67 16.38 19.02
CA ILE A 323 10.65 16.95 18.08
C ILE A 323 9.97 17.52 16.81
N GLY A 324 8.71 17.16 16.57
CA GLY A 324 7.97 17.53 15.37
C GLY A 324 8.19 16.52 14.23
N HIS A 325 8.09 17.00 12.99
CA HIS A 325 8.20 16.12 11.81
C HIS A 325 9.65 15.67 11.58
N LEU A 326 9.83 14.35 11.60
CA LEU A 326 11.03 13.65 11.18
C LEU A 326 10.88 13.21 9.73
N SER A 327 11.87 13.52 8.90
CA SER A 327 11.94 13.05 7.51
C SER A 327 13.11 12.11 7.36
N PHE A 328 12.83 10.82 7.22
CA PHE A 328 13.85 9.81 6.93
C PHE A 328 14.34 9.97 5.49
N PHE A 329 15.65 10.02 5.36
CA PHE A 329 16.33 10.46 4.16
C PHE A 329 17.48 9.50 3.81
N ARG A 330 17.49 9.05 2.57
CA ARG A 330 18.58 8.27 1.97
C ARG A 330 19.42 9.17 1.10
N ILE A 331 20.72 9.25 1.39
CA ILE A 331 21.67 10.03 0.61
C ILE A 331 22.26 9.13 -0.48
N TYR A 332 22.06 9.46 -1.75
CA TYR A 332 22.64 8.70 -2.87
C TYR A 332 23.95 9.31 -3.34
N SER A 333 24.05 10.64 -3.41
CA SER A 333 25.27 11.36 -3.77
C SER A 333 25.47 12.58 -2.87
N GLY A 334 26.74 12.97 -2.71
CA GLY A 334 27.14 14.13 -1.92
C GLY A 334 26.99 13.97 -0.42
N TYR A 335 26.85 15.09 0.27
CA TYR A 335 26.76 15.14 1.73
C TYR A 335 25.82 16.25 2.20
N LEU A 336 25.38 16.15 3.45
CA LEU A 336 24.60 17.19 4.11
C LEU A 336 25.13 17.47 5.52
N GLU A 337 25.03 18.74 5.93
CA GLU A 337 25.45 19.21 7.25
C GLU A 337 24.29 19.87 8.00
N SER A 338 24.27 19.70 9.32
CA SER A 338 23.25 20.32 10.17
C SER A 338 23.31 21.86 10.03
N GLY A 339 22.16 22.48 9.80
CA GLY A 339 22.02 23.93 9.64
C GLY A 339 22.06 24.43 8.19
N THR A 340 22.39 23.57 7.22
CA THR A 340 22.49 23.93 5.80
C THR A 340 21.13 24.00 5.10
N GLY A 341 21.08 24.75 3.99
CA GLY A 341 19.92 24.82 3.12
C GLY A 341 20.00 23.76 2.02
N VAL A 342 18.86 23.16 1.69
CA VAL A 342 18.72 22.18 0.60
C VAL A 342 17.56 22.56 -0.31
N TYR A 343 17.56 22.06 -1.53
CA TYR A 343 16.50 22.32 -2.50
C TYR A 343 15.62 21.10 -2.69
N ASN A 344 14.30 21.27 -2.57
CA ASN A 344 13.34 20.23 -2.90
C ASN A 344 12.98 20.36 -4.39
N ALA A 345 13.47 19.43 -5.21
CA ALA A 345 13.29 19.46 -6.66
C ALA A 345 11.83 19.23 -7.09
N ASN A 346 11.05 18.48 -6.32
CA ASN A 346 9.64 18.19 -6.61
C ASN A 346 8.75 19.43 -6.42
N THR A 347 9.06 20.27 -5.43
CA THR A 347 8.24 21.46 -5.11
C THR A 347 8.85 22.78 -5.57
N GLY A 348 10.12 22.79 -5.98
CA GLY A 348 10.88 23.98 -6.35
C GLY A 348 11.17 24.92 -5.17
N LYS A 349 11.15 24.40 -3.93
CA LYS A 349 11.28 25.20 -2.70
C LYS A 349 12.58 24.91 -1.98
N LYS A 350 13.16 25.95 -1.40
CA LYS A 350 14.29 25.82 -0.47
C LYS A 350 13.81 25.40 0.90
N GLU A 351 14.48 24.42 1.47
CA GLU A 351 14.28 23.92 2.82
C GLU A 351 15.56 24.13 3.65
N ARG A 352 15.44 24.09 4.97
CA ARG A 352 16.60 24.20 5.87
C ARG A 352 16.63 23.01 6.81
N ILE A 353 17.76 22.32 6.84
CA ILE A 353 18.00 21.22 7.76
C ILE A 353 18.32 21.83 9.13
N GLY A 354 17.48 21.59 10.13
CA GLY A 354 17.74 22.02 11.49
C GLY A 354 18.75 21.12 12.18
N ARG A 355 18.43 19.82 12.25
CA ARG A 355 19.25 18.78 12.89
C ARG A 355 19.23 17.52 12.03
N ILE A 356 20.30 16.74 12.13
CA ILE A 356 20.43 15.40 11.56
C ILE A 356 20.51 14.42 12.72
N LEU A 357 19.62 13.43 12.70
CA LEU A 357 19.54 12.38 13.70
C LEU A 357 19.89 11.05 13.07
N LYS A 358 20.73 10.27 13.75
CA LYS A 358 20.90 8.86 13.47
C LYS A 358 19.98 8.06 14.39
N MET A 359 19.19 7.18 13.79
CA MET A 359 18.22 6.36 14.51
C MET A 359 18.84 5.02 14.90
N HIS A 360 18.68 4.66 16.17
CA HIS A 360 19.02 3.36 16.73
C HIS A 360 17.79 2.82 17.46
N ALA A 361 16.87 2.20 16.71
CA ALA A 361 15.52 1.87 17.16
C ALA A 361 14.83 3.10 17.80
N ASN A 362 14.67 3.11 19.13
CA ASN A 362 14.07 4.23 19.88
C ASN A 362 15.08 5.28 20.39
N LYS A 363 16.39 5.02 20.31
CA LYS A 363 17.44 5.96 20.70
C LYS A 363 17.86 6.84 19.53
N ARG A 364 18.17 8.10 19.83
CA ARG A 364 18.48 9.14 18.84
C ARG A 364 19.87 9.70 19.13
N GLU A 365 20.71 9.75 18.12
CA GLU A 365 22.04 10.38 18.19
C GLU A 365 22.08 11.59 17.26
N ASP A 366 22.39 12.77 17.78
CA ASP A 366 22.63 13.96 16.96
C ASP A 366 23.98 13.88 16.25
N ILE A 367 23.96 14.00 14.93
CA ILE A 367 25.16 14.02 14.10
C ILE A 367 25.31 15.34 13.36
N LYS A 368 26.56 15.75 13.12
CA LYS A 368 26.86 17.04 12.46
C LYS A 368 26.74 16.96 10.94
N TRP A 369 27.02 15.80 10.37
CA TRP A 369 27.05 15.58 8.92
C TRP A 369 26.72 14.12 8.59
N ALA A 370 26.26 13.88 7.37
CA ALA A 370 26.04 12.56 6.79
C ALA A 370 26.39 12.57 5.30
N GLY A 371 26.88 11.46 4.75
CA GLY A 371 27.38 11.36 3.38
C GLY A 371 26.65 10.32 2.52
N ALA A 372 27.09 10.15 1.28
CA ALA A 372 26.52 9.21 0.33
C ALA A 372 26.47 7.77 0.91
N GLY A 373 25.35 7.08 0.75
CA GLY A 373 25.12 5.75 1.31
C GLY A 373 24.64 5.71 2.76
N ASP A 374 24.55 6.84 3.46
CA ASP A 374 23.97 6.90 4.80
C ASP A 374 22.42 7.06 4.76
N ILE A 375 21.76 6.56 5.80
CA ILE A 375 20.32 6.74 6.07
C ILE A 375 20.18 7.50 7.39
N VAL A 376 19.48 8.64 7.36
CA VAL A 376 19.36 9.56 8.51
C VAL A 376 17.94 10.11 8.62
N ALA A 377 17.58 10.63 9.80
CA ALA A 377 16.36 11.39 9.99
C ALA A 377 16.67 12.89 10.06
N LEU A 378 15.98 13.69 9.26
CA LEU A 378 16.11 15.14 9.19
C LEU A 378 15.01 15.81 9.99
N VAL A 379 15.37 16.86 10.74
CA VAL A 379 14.42 17.68 11.52
C VAL A 379 14.38 19.09 10.94
N GLY A 380 13.18 19.65 10.79
CA GLY A 380 12.96 21.06 10.46
C GLY A 380 12.52 21.33 9.02
N LEU A 381 12.29 20.29 8.22
CA LEU A 381 11.71 20.41 6.88
C LEU A 381 10.21 20.74 6.99
N LYS A 382 9.74 21.72 6.20
CA LYS A 382 8.35 22.20 6.28
C LYS A 382 7.45 21.61 5.19
N ASN A 383 7.96 21.48 3.97
CA ASN A 383 7.19 21.07 2.81
C ASN A 383 7.62 19.72 2.23
N ALA A 384 8.57 19.02 2.85
CA ALA A 384 8.98 17.70 2.39
C ALA A 384 7.85 16.69 2.54
N SER A 385 7.63 15.90 1.49
CA SER A 385 6.73 14.74 1.46
C SER A 385 7.50 13.44 1.21
N THR A 386 6.85 12.30 1.44
CA THR A 386 7.40 10.99 1.08
C THR A 386 7.49 10.89 -0.45
N GLY A 387 8.66 10.53 -0.97
CA GLY A 387 8.97 10.49 -2.40
C GLY A 387 9.67 11.76 -2.92
N ASP A 388 9.81 12.80 -2.10
CA ASP A 388 10.50 14.03 -2.52
C ASP A 388 12.01 13.85 -2.58
N THR A 389 12.62 14.49 -3.57
CA THR A 389 14.07 14.59 -3.73
C THR A 389 14.60 15.88 -3.12
N LEU A 390 15.57 15.76 -2.20
CA LEU A 390 16.36 16.90 -1.71
C LEU A 390 17.73 16.87 -2.39
N CYS A 391 18.08 17.97 -3.07
CA CYS A 391 19.31 18.08 -3.85
C CYS A 391 20.00 19.45 -3.71
N ASP A 392 21.16 19.58 -4.36
CA ASP A 392 21.84 20.87 -4.55
C ASP A 392 21.10 21.72 -5.59
N GLU A 393 20.83 22.98 -5.28
CA GLU A 393 20.11 23.93 -6.15
C GLU A 393 20.80 24.12 -7.53
N LYS A 394 22.12 23.92 -7.61
CA LYS A 394 22.87 24.04 -8.88
C LYS A 394 22.77 22.80 -9.76
N ARG A 395 22.33 21.66 -9.20
CA ARG A 395 22.12 20.39 -9.90
C ARG A 395 20.75 19.85 -9.51
N GLU A 396 19.71 20.49 -10.05
CA GLU A 396 18.35 20.00 -9.86
C GLU A 396 18.20 18.60 -10.45
N VAL A 397 17.75 17.67 -9.63
CA VAL A 397 17.48 16.28 -10.02
C VAL A 397 16.25 15.81 -9.27
N ILE A 398 15.34 15.15 -9.97
CA ILE A 398 14.23 14.40 -9.38
C ILE A 398 14.60 12.93 -9.51
N LEU A 399 14.81 12.29 -8.37
CA LEU A 399 14.99 10.85 -8.30
C LEU A 399 13.66 10.17 -8.58
N GLU A 400 13.71 8.96 -9.14
CA GLU A 400 12.52 8.19 -9.46
C GLU A 400 11.60 8.00 -8.23
N SER A 401 10.32 8.31 -8.43
CA SER A 401 9.32 8.32 -7.37
C SER A 401 8.83 6.91 -7.00
N LEU A 402 8.21 6.82 -5.83
CA LEU A 402 7.60 5.58 -5.33
C LEU A 402 6.34 5.26 -6.14
N ASN A 403 6.15 3.98 -6.48
CA ASN A 403 4.87 3.52 -7.01
C ASN A 403 3.87 3.42 -5.84
N ILE A 404 2.94 4.37 -5.78
CA ILE A 404 1.89 4.41 -4.75
C ILE A 404 0.71 3.59 -5.26
N PRO A 405 0.36 2.46 -4.62
CA PRO A 405 -0.78 1.67 -5.04
C PRO A 405 -2.09 2.42 -4.77
N GLU A 406 -3.11 2.14 -5.58
CA GLU A 406 -4.45 2.67 -5.38
C GLU A 406 -5.12 2.01 -4.15
N PRO A 407 -5.81 2.78 -3.29
CA PRO A 407 -6.58 2.23 -2.18
C PRO A 407 -7.65 1.24 -2.66
N VAL A 408 -7.91 0.20 -1.88
CA VAL A 408 -8.87 -0.87 -2.23
C VAL A 408 -10.14 -0.88 -1.37
N ILE A 409 -10.15 -0.12 -0.27
CA ILE A 409 -11.30 0.00 0.63
C ILE A 409 -11.56 1.46 0.95
N GLU A 410 -12.84 1.82 1.05
CA GLU A 410 -13.31 3.13 1.46
C GLU A 410 -14.30 2.99 2.62
N VAL A 411 -14.17 3.86 3.64
CA VAL A 411 -15.11 3.97 4.76
C VAL A 411 -15.45 5.44 5.03
N ALA A 412 -16.64 5.69 5.56
CA ALA A 412 -17.02 7.01 6.02
C ALA A 412 -16.51 7.24 7.45
N ILE A 413 -15.98 8.42 7.70
CA ILE A 413 -15.56 8.85 9.04
C ILE A 413 -16.29 10.14 9.42
N GLU A 414 -16.87 10.15 10.62
CA GLU A 414 -17.62 11.30 11.14
C GLU A 414 -17.12 11.68 12.54
N PRO A 415 -16.92 12.98 12.83
CA PRO A 415 -16.52 13.43 14.15
C PRO A 415 -17.66 13.19 15.16
N LYS A 416 -17.35 12.74 16.38
CA LYS A 416 -18.39 12.55 17.41
C LYS A 416 -19.02 13.86 17.87
N THR A 417 -18.26 14.96 17.85
CA THR A 417 -18.75 16.29 18.23
C THR A 417 -18.36 17.34 17.18
N LYS A 418 -19.06 18.49 17.18
CA LYS A 418 -18.70 19.62 16.29
C LYS A 418 -17.30 20.17 16.56
N ALA A 419 -16.82 20.09 17.80
CA ALA A 419 -15.48 20.56 18.18
C ALA A 419 -14.38 19.67 17.57
N ASP A 420 -14.66 18.38 17.37
CA ASP A 420 -13.73 17.42 16.80
C ASP A 420 -13.57 17.55 15.28
N ARG A 421 -14.44 18.32 14.59
CA ARG A 421 -14.44 18.42 13.13
C ARG A 421 -13.14 19.01 12.57
N ASP A 422 -12.68 20.12 13.14
CA ASP A 422 -11.46 20.80 12.69
C ASP A 422 -10.22 19.99 13.08
N ALA A 423 -10.24 19.40 14.27
CA ALA A 423 -9.17 18.52 14.75
C ALA A 423 -9.04 17.25 13.89
N LEU A 424 -10.16 16.63 13.51
CA LEU A 424 -10.22 15.48 12.62
C LEU A 424 -9.65 15.82 11.25
N SER A 425 -10.09 16.94 10.66
CA SER A 425 -9.58 17.38 9.35
C SER A 425 -8.08 17.64 9.38
N ALA A 426 -7.57 18.24 10.46
CA ALA A 426 -6.14 18.46 10.64
C ALA A 426 -5.35 17.16 10.83
N ALA A 427 -5.86 16.22 11.61
CA ALA A 427 -5.23 14.92 11.87
C ALA A 427 -5.21 14.02 10.63
N LEU A 428 -6.33 13.93 9.89
CA LEU A 428 -6.44 13.20 8.63
C LEU A 428 -5.44 13.72 7.59
N ASN A 429 -5.27 15.03 7.47
CA ASN A 429 -4.28 15.62 6.57
C ASN A 429 -2.83 15.32 6.99
N LYS A 430 -2.54 15.18 8.29
CA LYS A 430 -1.22 14.76 8.77
C LYS A 430 -0.97 13.29 8.43
N LEU A 431 -1.94 12.42 8.68
CA LEU A 431 -1.84 10.99 8.37
C LEU A 431 -1.71 10.75 6.86
N ALA A 432 -2.45 11.46 6.02
CA ALA A 432 -2.32 11.37 4.55
C ALA A 432 -0.96 11.85 4.02
N LYS A 433 -0.29 12.76 4.74
CA LYS A 433 1.10 13.15 4.41
C LYS A 433 2.12 12.10 4.82
N GLU A 434 1.90 11.42 5.95
CA GLU A 434 2.75 10.31 6.40
C GLU A 434 2.59 9.08 5.51
N ASP A 435 1.35 8.81 5.09
CA ASP A 435 1.01 7.70 4.21
C ASP A 435 0.26 8.12 2.95
N PRO A 436 0.95 8.33 1.81
CA PRO A 436 0.35 8.51 0.49
C PRO A 436 -0.63 7.44 0.02
N SER A 437 -0.60 6.21 0.57
CA SER A 437 -1.58 5.18 0.24
C SER A 437 -2.92 5.38 0.98
N PHE A 438 -2.93 6.26 1.99
CA PHE A 438 -4.13 6.70 2.68
C PHE A 438 -4.68 7.96 2.03
N ARG A 439 -5.91 7.90 1.52
CA ARG A 439 -6.57 9.05 0.86
C ARG A 439 -7.75 9.54 1.66
N VAL A 440 -7.95 10.85 1.64
CA VAL A 440 -9.07 11.52 2.29
C VAL A 440 -9.81 12.32 1.24
N LYS A 441 -11.12 12.09 1.11
CA LYS A 441 -11.98 12.77 0.15
C LYS A 441 -13.23 13.29 0.85
N GLY A 442 -13.61 14.52 0.53
CA GLY A 442 -14.95 15.01 0.83
C GLY A 442 -15.92 14.54 -0.25
N ASP A 443 -16.99 13.86 0.15
CA ASP A 443 -18.09 13.54 -0.75
C ASP A 443 -19.06 14.74 -0.79
N GLU A 444 -19.14 15.42 -1.94
CA GLU A 444 -20.00 16.60 -2.11
C GLU A 444 -21.49 16.26 -2.09
N GLU A 445 -21.87 15.01 -2.42
CA GLU A 445 -23.26 14.60 -2.45
C GLU A 445 -23.77 14.20 -1.07
N THR A 446 -22.98 13.44 -0.33
CA THR A 446 -23.35 12.95 1.01
C THR A 446 -22.88 13.88 2.13
N ASN A 447 -22.00 14.84 1.82
CA ASN A 447 -21.28 15.69 2.78
C ASN A 447 -20.47 14.89 3.82
N GLN A 448 -20.16 13.63 3.52
CA GLN A 448 -19.34 12.79 4.38
C GLN A 448 -17.85 12.99 4.06
N THR A 449 -17.01 12.77 5.07
CA THR A 449 -15.58 12.59 4.84
C THR A 449 -15.33 11.11 4.63
N LEU A 450 -14.86 10.74 3.45
CA LEU A 450 -14.48 9.37 3.10
C LEU A 450 -12.97 9.23 3.29
N ILE A 451 -12.58 8.14 3.92
CA ILE A 451 -11.19 7.73 4.04
C ILE A 451 -10.99 6.41 3.29
N ALA A 452 -9.91 6.32 2.53
CA ALA A 452 -9.58 5.18 1.71
C ALA A 452 -8.20 4.64 2.10
N GLY A 453 -8.05 3.31 2.11
CA GLY A 453 -6.81 2.65 2.49
C GLY A 453 -6.60 1.31 1.78
N MET A 454 -5.53 0.63 2.17
CA MET A 454 -5.06 -0.62 1.53
C MET A 454 -5.75 -1.88 2.05
N GLY A 455 -6.56 -1.77 3.10
CA GLY A 455 -7.32 -2.87 3.68
C GLY A 455 -7.99 -2.47 4.99
N GLU A 456 -8.77 -3.39 5.57
CA GLU A 456 -9.51 -3.15 6.82
C GLU A 456 -8.57 -2.86 8.00
N LEU A 457 -7.50 -3.64 8.13
CA LEU A 457 -6.53 -3.46 9.21
C LEU A 457 -5.79 -2.13 9.09
N HIS A 458 -5.47 -1.70 7.86
CA HIS A 458 -4.91 -0.36 7.63
C HIS A 458 -5.85 0.73 8.19
N LEU A 459 -7.13 0.72 7.77
CA LEU A 459 -8.08 1.75 8.22
C LEU A 459 -8.35 1.68 9.73
N GLU A 460 -8.40 0.48 10.31
CA GLU A 460 -8.56 0.29 11.76
C GLU A 460 -7.42 0.96 12.53
N ILE A 461 -6.17 0.75 12.09
CA ILE A 461 -5.00 1.38 12.71
C ILE A 461 -5.01 2.89 12.53
N ILE A 462 -5.40 3.41 11.37
CA ILE A 462 -5.54 4.86 11.17
C ILE A 462 -6.56 5.46 12.15
N VAL A 463 -7.69 4.79 12.37
CA VAL A 463 -8.73 5.24 13.30
C VAL A 463 -8.28 5.16 14.76
N ASP A 464 -7.55 4.10 15.13
CA ASP A 464 -6.96 3.99 16.46
C ASP A 464 -5.91 5.09 16.70
N ARG A 465 -5.03 5.36 15.72
CA ARG A 465 -4.06 6.46 15.77
C ARG A 465 -4.74 7.83 15.92
N LEU A 466 -5.84 8.09 15.20
CA LEU A 466 -6.64 9.32 15.38
C LEU A 466 -7.09 9.49 16.84
N THR A 467 -7.50 8.39 17.47
CA THR A 467 -8.00 8.40 18.86
C THR A 467 -6.86 8.53 19.87
N ARG A 468 -5.79 7.74 19.76
CA ARG A 468 -4.70 7.69 20.74
C ARG A 468 -3.67 8.81 20.57
N GLU A 469 -3.23 9.08 19.33
CA GLU A 469 -2.17 10.06 19.06
C GLU A 469 -2.68 11.50 18.93
N PHE A 470 -3.84 11.67 18.29
CA PHE A 470 -4.41 13.00 18.00
C PHE A 470 -5.54 13.39 18.95
N ASN A 471 -5.96 12.48 19.84
CA ASN A 471 -7.06 12.68 20.79
C ASN A 471 -8.37 13.09 20.08
N VAL A 472 -8.60 12.59 18.87
CA VAL A 472 -9.78 12.87 18.05
C VAL A 472 -10.72 11.68 18.10
N ASN A 473 -11.94 11.91 18.60
CA ASN A 473 -12.97 10.89 18.60
C ASN A 473 -13.78 10.92 17.30
N ALA A 474 -13.73 9.84 16.53
CA ALA A 474 -14.52 9.66 15.33
C ALA A 474 -15.33 8.35 15.36
N ASN A 475 -16.41 8.32 14.60
CA ASN A 475 -17.17 7.11 14.30
C ASN A 475 -16.85 6.67 12.88
N VAL A 476 -16.69 5.37 12.68
CA VAL A 476 -16.48 4.75 11.37
C VAL A 476 -17.77 4.08 10.94
N GLY A 477 -18.19 4.33 9.70
CA GLY A 477 -19.38 3.76 9.10
C GLY A 477 -19.16 3.34 7.65
N LYS A 478 -20.13 2.61 7.09
CA LYS A 478 -20.14 2.33 5.66
C LYS A 478 -20.38 3.63 4.88
N PRO A 479 -19.72 3.85 3.74
CA PRO A 479 -20.03 4.98 2.86
C PRO A 479 -21.50 4.98 2.48
N GLN A 480 -22.13 6.15 2.44
CA GLN A 480 -23.48 6.26 1.93
C GLN A 480 -23.47 6.08 0.40
N VAL A 481 -24.43 5.29 -0.10
CA VAL A 481 -24.61 5.11 -1.53
C VAL A 481 -25.44 6.27 -2.06
N ALA A 482 -24.94 6.95 -3.09
CA ALA A 482 -25.64 8.01 -3.80
C ALA A 482 -26.76 7.45 -4.68
N TYR A 483 -27.86 7.03 -4.07
CA TYR A 483 -29.06 6.62 -4.81
C TYR A 483 -29.65 7.79 -5.60
N ARG A 484 -30.42 7.46 -6.64
CA ARG A 484 -31.20 8.41 -7.44
C ARG A 484 -32.64 7.94 -7.54
N GLU A 485 -33.52 8.85 -7.90
CA GLU A 485 -34.91 8.54 -8.23
C GLU A 485 -35.17 8.82 -9.71
N THR A 486 -36.05 8.04 -10.33
CA THR A 486 -36.60 8.36 -11.65
C THR A 486 -38.05 7.92 -11.73
N ILE A 487 -38.71 8.18 -12.85
CA ILE A 487 -40.08 7.76 -13.13
C ILE A 487 -40.09 6.58 -14.10
N SER A 488 -41.10 5.71 -13.99
CA SER A 488 -41.22 4.52 -14.85
C SER A 488 -42.37 4.60 -15.84
N LYS A 489 -43.30 5.54 -15.65
CA LYS A 489 -44.47 5.77 -16.51
C LYS A 489 -44.60 7.24 -16.87
N ASN A 490 -45.35 7.52 -17.93
CA ASN A 490 -45.68 8.89 -18.28
C ASN A 490 -46.81 9.40 -17.38
N ALA A 491 -46.77 10.68 -17.02
CA ALA A 491 -47.85 11.34 -16.28
C ALA A 491 -48.11 12.74 -16.84
N LYS A 492 -49.36 13.19 -16.76
CA LYS A 492 -49.77 14.54 -17.13
C LYS A 492 -50.43 15.18 -15.93
N VAL A 493 -49.93 16.35 -15.55
CA VAL A 493 -50.42 17.07 -14.36
C VAL A 493 -50.79 18.49 -14.73
N ASP A 494 -52.01 18.86 -14.39
CA ASP A 494 -52.52 20.22 -14.37
C ASP A 494 -52.35 20.78 -12.96
N MET A 495 -51.52 21.81 -12.81
CA MET A 495 -51.18 22.37 -11.50
C MET A 495 -51.38 23.88 -11.46
N LYS A 496 -52.24 24.31 -10.53
CA LYS A 496 -52.57 25.72 -10.31
C LYS A 496 -52.24 26.15 -8.88
N HIS A 497 -51.32 27.11 -8.75
CA HIS A 497 -51.02 27.82 -7.52
C HIS A 497 -51.80 29.13 -7.49
N ALA A 498 -52.91 29.16 -6.74
CA ALA A 498 -53.73 30.35 -6.53
C ALA A 498 -53.87 30.62 -5.02
N LYS A 499 -53.19 31.65 -4.51
CA LYS A 499 -53.30 32.09 -3.11
C LYS A 499 -53.65 33.56 -3.02
N GLN A 500 -54.64 33.85 -2.17
CA GLN A 500 -55.07 35.20 -1.85
C GLN A 500 -55.01 35.37 -0.33
N SER A 501 -53.83 35.67 0.19
CA SER A 501 -53.59 35.87 1.63
C SER A 501 -53.30 37.34 1.90
N GLY A 502 -54.33 38.14 2.19
CA GLY A 502 -54.26 39.50 2.77
C GLY A 502 -53.41 40.58 2.06
N GLY A 503 -52.64 40.24 1.03
CA GLY A 503 -51.73 41.10 0.25
C GLY A 503 -51.83 40.80 -1.25
N ARG A 504 -50.75 41.08 -2.02
CA ARG A 504 -50.71 40.89 -3.48
C ARG A 504 -50.99 39.41 -3.83
N GLY A 505 -51.97 39.17 -4.70
CA GLY A 505 -52.37 37.82 -5.08
C GLY A 505 -51.24 37.06 -5.78
N GLN A 506 -51.24 35.74 -5.65
CA GLN A 506 -50.32 34.86 -6.37
C GLN A 506 -51.11 33.93 -7.28
N TYR A 507 -50.78 33.95 -8.57
CA TYR A 507 -51.36 33.09 -9.60
C TYR A 507 -50.29 32.50 -10.51
N GLY A 508 -50.13 31.19 -10.51
CA GLY A 508 -49.34 30.45 -11.50
C GLY A 508 -50.07 29.18 -11.90
N HIS A 509 -50.18 28.90 -13.19
CA HIS A 509 -50.83 27.68 -13.68
C HIS A 509 -50.05 27.11 -14.86
N CYS A 510 -49.60 25.86 -14.71
CA CYS A 510 -48.86 25.12 -15.73
C CYS A 510 -49.37 23.68 -15.81
N VAL A 511 -49.42 23.16 -17.03
CA VAL A 511 -49.72 21.77 -17.33
C VAL A 511 -48.47 21.15 -17.93
N ILE A 512 -47.94 20.14 -17.26
CA ILE A 512 -46.73 19.43 -17.70
C ILE A 512 -47.04 17.97 -18.02
N GLU A 513 -46.34 17.45 -19.01
CA GLU A 513 -46.27 16.03 -19.31
C GLU A 513 -44.85 15.56 -18.99
N VAL A 514 -44.73 14.51 -18.19
CA VAL A 514 -43.43 13.94 -17.82
C VAL A 514 -43.32 12.54 -18.41
N GLU A 515 -42.14 12.22 -18.93
CA GLU A 515 -41.79 10.89 -19.44
C GLU A 515 -40.38 10.49 -18.99
N PRO A 516 -40.11 9.18 -18.80
CA PRO A 516 -38.76 8.69 -18.48
C PRO A 516 -37.76 9.05 -19.58
N ASN A 517 -36.54 9.42 -19.21
CA ASN A 517 -35.46 9.80 -20.12
C ASN A 517 -34.14 9.06 -19.82
N PRO A 518 -34.10 7.72 -19.89
CA PRO A 518 -32.97 6.92 -19.38
C PRO A 518 -31.62 7.32 -20.01
N GLY A 519 -30.62 7.61 -19.17
CA GLY A 519 -29.25 7.94 -19.57
C GLY A 519 -29.06 9.29 -20.25
N LYS A 520 -30.11 10.13 -20.34
CA LYS A 520 -30.07 11.47 -20.96
C LYS A 520 -30.25 12.60 -19.96
N GLY A 521 -30.47 12.29 -18.68
CA GLY A 521 -30.64 13.28 -17.64
C GLY A 521 -31.94 14.08 -17.77
N TYR A 522 -31.90 15.33 -17.31
CA TYR A 522 -33.04 16.24 -17.35
C TYR A 522 -33.17 16.94 -18.71
N GLU A 523 -34.36 16.88 -19.31
CA GLU A 523 -34.68 17.56 -20.57
C GLU A 523 -35.98 18.36 -20.43
N PHE A 524 -35.94 19.66 -20.73
CA PHE A 524 -37.11 20.54 -20.71
C PHE A 524 -37.54 20.93 -22.13
N ILE A 525 -38.77 20.56 -22.52
CA ILE A 525 -39.38 20.96 -23.78
C ILE A 525 -40.48 21.98 -23.50
N ASN A 526 -40.43 23.09 -24.23
CA ASN A 526 -41.48 24.10 -24.22
C ASN A 526 -42.36 23.96 -25.47
N SER A 527 -43.56 23.40 -25.29
CA SER A 527 -44.57 23.24 -26.36
C SER A 527 -45.69 24.29 -26.27
N ILE A 528 -45.50 25.39 -25.53
CA ILE A 528 -46.51 26.44 -25.38
C ILE A 528 -46.76 27.18 -26.70
N THR A 529 -48.01 27.18 -27.15
CA THR A 529 -48.49 27.92 -28.32
C THR A 529 -49.45 29.05 -27.92
N GLY A 530 -49.45 30.16 -28.66
CA GLY A 530 -50.48 31.21 -28.50
C GLY A 530 -50.31 32.17 -27.32
N GLY A 531 -49.15 32.16 -26.63
CA GLY A 531 -48.85 33.15 -25.57
C GLY A 531 -49.64 32.97 -24.27
N VAL A 532 -50.21 31.78 -24.03
CA VAL A 532 -50.99 31.47 -22.81
C VAL A 532 -50.16 31.53 -21.52
N ILE A 533 -48.83 31.54 -21.63
CA ILE A 533 -47.88 31.91 -20.58
C ILE A 533 -46.89 32.89 -21.21
N PRO A 534 -46.64 34.07 -20.61
CA PRO A 534 -45.58 34.97 -21.02
C PRO A 534 -44.22 34.27 -21.05
N LYS A 535 -43.42 34.48 -22.09
CA LYS A 535 -42.11 33.81 -22.26
C LYS A 535 -41.15 34.06 -21.09
N GLU A 536 -41.33 35.18 -20.39
CA GLU A 536 -40.55 35.58 -19.21
C GLU A 536 -40.76 34.64 -18.01
N TYR A 537 -41.92 33.99 -17.89
CA TYR A 537 -42.21 33.10 -16.77
C TYR A 537 -41.83 31.64 -17.01
N ILE A 538 -41.53 31.26 -18.26
CA ILE A 538 -41.15 29.87 -18.61
C ILE A 538 -39.85 29.43 -17.91
N PRO A 539 -38.78 30.25 -17.88
CA PRO A 539 -37.57 29.92 -17.11
C PRO A 539 -37.84 29.76 -15.61
N ALA A 540 -38.82 30.47 -15.05
CA ALA A 540 -39.18 30.33 -13.65
C ALA A 540 -39.87 28.98 -13.36
N ILE A 541 -40.71 28.50 -14.28
CA ILE A 541 -41.31 27.16 -14.22
C ILE A 541 -40.22 26.09 -14.27
N ASP A 542 -39.34 26.15 -15.27
CA ASP A 542 -38.22 25.21 -15.45
C ASP A 542 -37.33 25.18 -14.19
N LYS A 543 -36.92 26.35 -13.68
CA LYS A 543 -36.15 26.44 -12.44
C LYS A 543 -36.89 25.83 -11.25
N GLY A 544 -38.19 26.06 -11.12
CA GLY A 544 -39.02 25.47 -10.07
C GLY A 544 -39.08 23.94 -10.15
N ILE A 545 -39.06 23.39 -11.37
CA ILE A 545 -39.02 21.96 -11.64
C ILE A 545 -37.66 21.38 -11.26
N GLN A 546 -36.56 21.98 -11.73
CA GLN A 546 -35.20 21.53 -11.42
C GLN A 546 -34.92 21.56 -9.92
N ASP A 547 -35.31 22.63 -9.22
CA ASP A 547 -35.11 22.74 -7.77
C ASP A 547 -35.95 21.72 -6.99
N ALA A 548 -37.17 21.42 -7.45
CA ALA A 548 -38.01 20.38 -6.86
C ALA A 548 -37.49 18.96 -7.13
N MET A 549 -36.80 18.73 -8.25
CA MET A 549 -36.18 17.45 -8.58
C MET A 549 -34.93 17.13 -7.75
N LYS A 550 -34.34 18.10 -7.04
CA LYS A 550 -33.23 17.83 -6.11
C LYS A 550 -33.60 16.92 -4.94
N SER A 551 -34.90 16.82 -4.63
CA SER A 551 -35.42 15.93 -3.59
C SER A 551 -36.65 15.19 -4.10
N GLY A 552 -36.45 13.92 -4.39
CA GLY A 552 -37.46 13.03 -4.93
C GLY A 552 -38.60 12.73 -3.97
N VAL A 553 -39.64 12.11 -4.50
CA VAL A 553 -40.91 11.87 -3.78
C VAL A 553 -40.94 10.54 -3.05
N MET A 554 -39.99 9.63 -3.34
CA MET A 554 -39.96 8.28 -2.78
C MET A 554 -39.11 8.21 -1.51
N ALA A 555 -37.83 8.58 -1.56
CA ALA A 555 -36.91 8.57 -0.41
C ALA A 555 -36.08 9.86 -0.30
N GLY A 556 -36.44 10.88 -1.07
CA GLY A 556 -35.82 12.21 -1.04
C GLY A 556 -34.48 12.31 -1.76
N PHE A 557 -34.13 11.33 -2.60
CA PHE A 557 -32.91 11.37 -3.40
C PHE A 557 -33.09 12.23 -4.66
N PRO A 558 -32.01 12.78 -5.25
CA PRO A 558 -32.12 13.55 -6.48
C PRO A 558 -32.74 12.75 -7.62
N CYS A 559 -33.69 13.38 -8.33
CA CYS A 559 -34.34 12.79 -9.49
C CYS A 559 -33.53 13.03 -10.76
N VAL A 560 -33.33 11.97 -11.55
CA VAL A 560 -32.58 11.98 -12.82
C VAL A 560 -33.36 11.27 -13.91
N ASP A 561 -32.95 11.45 -15.16
CA ASP A 561 -33.55 10.78 -16.32
C ASP A 561 -35.04 11.07 -16.46
N ILE A 562 -35.42 12.35 -16.41
CA ILE A 562 -36.81 12.81 -16.58
C ILE A 562 -36.86 13.86 -17.67
N LYS A 563 -37.74 13.65 -18.64
CA LYS A 563 -38.08 14.63 -19.67
C LYS A 563 -39.41 15.26 -19.35
N VAL A 564 -39.44 16.58 -19.37
CA VAL A 564 -40.60 17.41 -19.00
C VAL A 564 -41.01 18.25 -20.19
N ASN A 565 -42.26 18.10 -20.61
CA ASN A 565 -42.86 18.89 -21.66
C ASN A 565 -43.92 19.84 -21.09
N LEU A 566 -43.71 21.14 -21.21
CA LEU A 566 -44.69 22.16 -20.84
C LEU A 566 -45.69 22.34 -22.00
N VAL A 567 -46.92 21.85 -21.81
CA VAL A 567 -47.92 21.75 -22.89
C VAL A 567 -49.03 22.80 -22.80
N PHE A 568 -49.34 23.31 -21.61
CA PHE A 568 -50.38 24.31 -21.42
C PHE A 568 -50.15 25.12 -20.13
N GLY A 569 -50.92 26.18 -19.93
CA GLY A 569 -51.01 26.92 -18.68
C GLY A 569 -51.89 28.14 -18.81
N SER A 570 -51.99 28.94 -17.75
CA SER A 570 -52.63 30.25 -17.80
C SER A 570 -51.99 31.21 -16.80
N TYR A 571 -52.20 32.50 -17.02
CA TYR A 571 -51.74 33.55 -16.12
C TYR A 571 -52.88 34.53 -15.81
N HIS A 572 -52.70 35.33 -14.76
CA HIS A 572 -53.57 36.44 -14.40
C HIS A 572 -52.75 37.73 -14.47
N GLU A 573 -53.26 38.77 -15.14
CA GLU A 573 -52.47 39.98 -15.46
C GLU A 573 -51.90 40.70 -14.22
N VAL A 574 -52.60 40.63 -13.08
CA VAL A 574 -52.24 41.38 -11.86
C VAL A 574 -51.56 40.50 -10.81
N ASP A 575 -51.93 39.22 -10.75
CA ASP A 575 -51.55 38.30 -9.67
C ASP A 575 -50.47 37.29 -10.09
N SER A 576 -50.15 37.20 -11.39
CA SER A 576 -49.04 36.37 -11.85
C SER A 576 -47.69 37.03 -11.65
N SER A 577 -46.73 36.21 -11.25
CA SER A 577 -45.33 36.59 -11.02
C SER A 577 -44.42 35.41 -11.32
N GLU A 578 -43.14 35.67 -11.55
CA GLU A 578 -42.12 34.62 -11.68
C GLU A 578 -42.15 33.66 -10.48
N GLN A 579 -42.29 34.18 -9.26
CA GLN A 579 -42.35 33.37 -8.05
C GLN A 579 -43.59 32.48 -7.99
N ALA A 580 -44.74 32.94 -8.49
CA ALA A 580 -45.95 32.12 -8.55
C ALA A 580 -45.82 30.96 -9.55
N PHE A 581 -45.17 31.20 -10.70
CA PHE A 581 -44.89 30.17 -11.70
C PHE A 581 -43.79 29.20 -11.27
N TYR A 582 -42.78 29.67 -10.54
CA TYR A 582 -41.78 28.82 -9.88
C TYR A 582 -42.42 27.84 -8.90
N VAL A 583 -43.34 28.32 -8.04
CA VAL A 583 -44.06 27.46 -7.11
C VAL A 583 -44.98 26.49 -7.84
N ALA A 584 -45.68 26.94 -8.90
CA ALA A 584 -46.53 26.07 -9.72
C ALA A 584 -45.71 24.95 -10.37
N GLY A 585 -44.55 25.24 -10.97
CA GLY A 585 -43.64 24.24 -11.55
C GLY A 585 -43.13 23.24 -10.51
N SER A 586 -42.71 23.71 -9.33
CA SER A 586 -42.27 22.87 -8.21
C SER A 586 -43.35 21.91 -7.71
N MET A 587 -44.60 22.38 -7.61
CA MET A 587 -45.74 21.54 -7.23
C MET A 587 -46.10 20.56 -8.35
N ALA A 588 -46.06 20.99 -9.61
CA ALA A 588 -46.42 20.20 -10.78
C ALA A 588 -45.53 18.96 -10.91
N ILE A 589 -44.21 19.13 -10.84
CA ILE A 589 -43.29 17.99 -10.98
C ILE A 589 -43.41 17.01 -9.82
N LYS A 590 -43.60 17.49 -8.58
CA LYS A 590 -43.79 16.61 -7.42
C LYS A 590 -45.02 15.73 -7.57
N GLU A 591 -46.12 16.31 -8.04
CA GLU A 591 -47.35 15.55 -8.27
C GLU A 591 -47.21 14.61 -9.48
N ALA A 592 -46.54 15.06 -10.54
CA ALA A 592 -46.27 14.25 -11.71
C ALA A 592 -45.42 13.02 -11.36
N MET A 593 -44.36 13.19 -10.57
CA MET A 593 -43.50 12.09 -10.12
C MET A 593 -44.26 11.07 -9.26
N ARG A 594 -45.20 11.50 -8.41
CA ARG A 594 -46.04 10.58 -7.63
C ARG A 594 -46.96 9.71 -8.50
N GLN A 595 -47.53 10.30 -9.56
CA GLN A 595 -48.42 9.59 -10.48
C GLN A 595 -47.66 8.72 -11.49
N ALA A 596 -46.40 9.06 -11.76
CA ALA A 596 -45.53 8.43 -12.75
C ALA A 596 -44.81 7.14 -12.29
N ALA A 597 -45.29 6.53 -11.18
CA ALA A 597 -44.71 5.33 -10.56
C ALA A 597 -43.18 5.48 -10.36
N PRO A 598 -42.77 6.27 -9.34
CA PRO A 598 -41.37 6.55 -9.10
C PRO A 598 -40.61 5.27 -8.74
N VAL A 599 -39.33 5.20 -9.09
CA VAL A 599 -38.44 4.07 -8.81
C VAL A 599 -37.08 4.56 -8.33
N LEU A 600 -36.46 3.78 -7.44
CA LEU A 600 -35.09 4.01 -7.00
C LEU A 600 -34.08 3.43 -7.99
N LEU A 601 -32.98 4.16 -8.17
CA LEU A 601 -31.81 3.77 -8.93
C LEU A 601 -30.60 3.66 -8.00
N GLU A 602 -29.78 2.63 -8.21
CA GLU A 602 -28.48 2.43 -7.55
C GLU A 602 -27.35 2.55 -8.57
N PRO A 603 -26.16 3.02 -8.14
CA PRO A 603 -24.99 3.07 -8.99
C PRO A 603 -24.42 1.67 -9.22
N ILE A 604 -24.17 1.35 -10.49
CA ILE A 604 -23.51 0.14 -10.96
C ILE A 604 -22.06 0.47 -11.31
N MET A 605 -21.16 -0.38 -10.83
CA MET A 605 -19.73 -0.29 -11.05
C MET A 605 -19.31 -1.27 -12.15
N ASP A 606 -18.48 -0.83 -13.08
CA ASP A 606 -17.70 -1.71 -13.94
C ASP A 606 -16.47 -2.18 -13.17
N VAL A 607 -16.43 -3.49 -12.87
CA VAL A 607 -15.44 -4.14 -12.03
C VAL A 607 -14.58 -5.05 -12.89
N GLU A 608 -13.26 -4.89 -12.81
CA GLU A 608 -12.29 -5.82 -13.40
C GLU A 608 -11.53 -6.53 -12.28
N VAL A 609 -11.56 -7.87 -12.28
CA VAL A 609 -10.87 -8.72 -11.30
C VAL A 609 -9.82 -9.54 -12.03
N VAL A 610 -8.57 -9.45 -11.59
CA VAL A 610 -7.47 -10.26 -12.10
C VAL A 610 -7.11 -11.31 -11.07
N THR A 611 -7.22 -12.58 -11.43
CA THR A 611 -7.00 -13.73 -10.53
C THR A 611 -6.26 -14.86 -11.24
N PRO A 612 -5.44 -15.66 -10.55
CA PRO A 612 -4.98 -16.95 -11.07
C PRO A 612 -6.15 -17.86 -11.49
N GLU A 613 -5.92 -18.71 -12.50
CA GLU A 613 -6.93 -19.64 -13.04
C GLU A 613 -7.52 -20.58 -11.98
N GLU A 614 -6.71 -20.98 -11.00
CA GLU A 614 -7.11 -21.88 -9.90
C GLU A 614 -8.27 -21.34 -9.03
N TYR A 615 -8.43 -20.02 -8.90
CA TYR A 615 -9.48 -19.39 -8.09
C TYR A 615 -10.62 -18.79 -8.92
N LEU A 616 -10.59 -18.96 -10.25
CA LEU A 616 -11.54 -18.34 -11.16
C LEU A 616 -13.00 -18.70 -10.81
N GLY A 617 -13.24 -19.95 -10.41
CA GLY A 617 -14.57 -20.43 -10.00
C GLY A 617 -15.11 -19.70 -8.76
N ASP A 618 -14.25 -19.49 -7.75
CA ASP A 618 -14.62 -18.82 -6.51
C ASP A 618 -14.90 -17.32 -6.72
N VAL A 619 -14.09 -16.67 -7.57
CA VAL A 619 -14.29 -15.26 -7.95
C VAL A 619 -15.62 -15.07 -8.70
N MET A 620 -15.92 -15.94 -9.67
CA MET A 620 -17.20 -15.89 -10.37
C MET A 620 -18.39 -16.16 -9.44
N GLY A 621 -18.25 -17.11 -8.51
CA GLY A 621 -19.27 -17.40 -7.52
C GLY A 621 -19.59 -16.20 -6.64
N ASP A 622 -18.56 -15.49 -6.17
CA ASP A 622 -18.72 -14.30 -5.33
C ASP A 622 -19.35 -13.12 -6.08
N LEU A 623 -18.86 -12.82 -7.30
CA LEU A 623 -19.44 -11.75 -8.13
C LEU A 623 -20.93 -12.00 -8.41
N ASN A 624 -21.31 -13.22 -8.75
CA ASN A 624 -22.72 -13.58 -8.93
C ASN A 624 -23.53 -13.46 -7.62
N GLY A 625 -22.95 -13.88 -6.49
CA GLY A 625 -23.55 -13.70 -5.16
C GLY A 625 -23.83 -12.24 -4.80
N ARG A 626 -23.03 -11.32 -5.33
CA ARG A 626 -23.16 -9.86 -5.17
C ARG A 626 -24.09 -9.18 -6.18
N ARG A 627 -24.90 -9.96 -6.91
CA ARG A 627 -25.74 -9.48 -8.02
C ARG A 627 -24.92 -8.92 -9.19
N GLY A 628 -23.66 -9.33 -9.30
CA GLY A 628 -22.80 -9.00 -10.42
C GLY A 628 -23.24 -9.70 -11.70
N ARG A 629 -23.08 -9.01 -12.84
CA ARG A 629 -23.27 -9.58 -14.18
C ARG A 629 -21.92 -9.63 -14.87
N VAL A 630 -21.37 -10.84 -15.02
CA VAL A 630 -20.10 -11.06 -15.73
C VAL A 630 -20.30 -10.74 -17.22
N GLN A 631 -19.47 -9.86 -17.76
CA GLN A 631 -19.53 -9.43 -19.16
C GLN A 631 -18.56 -10.22 -20.03
N SER A 632 -17.30 -10.32 -19.59
CA SER A 632 -16.25 -10.99 -20.36
C SER A 632 -15.19 -11.60 -19.44
N MET A 633 -14.45 -12.53 -20.01
CA MET A 633 -13.30 -13.16 -19.39
C MET A 633 -12.18 -13.23 -20.41
N GLU A 634 -10.99 -12.77 -20.03
CA GLU A 634 -9.82 -12.69 -20.90
C GLU A 634 -8.60 -13.29 -20.21
N ALA A 635 -7.89 -14.16 -20.93
CA ALA A 635 -6.61 -14.65 -20.45
C ALA A 635 -5.57 -13.53 -20.53
N ARG A 636 -4.85 -13.29 -19.42
CA ARG A 636 -3.69 -12.40 -19.36
C ARG A 636 -2.39 -13.21 -19.40
N ALA A 637 -1.29 -12.52 -19.70
CA ALA A 637 0.04 -13.12 -19.66
C ALA A 637 0.35 -13.67 -18.25
N GLY A 638 1.07 -14.79 -18.18
CA GLY A 638 1.50 -15.39 -16.91
C GLY A 638 0.46 -16.25 -16.19
N GLY A 639 -0.56 -16.77 -16.88
CA GLY A 639 -1.55 -17.69 -16.30
C GLY A 639 -2.62 -17.02 -15.43
N ALA A 640 -2.71 -15.68 -15.46
CA ALA A 640 -3.77 -14.92 -14.83
C ALA A 640 -4.99 -14.79 -15.77
N GLN A 641 -6.18 -14.73 -15.19
CA GLN A 641 -7.45 -14.48 -15.87
C GLN A 641 -8.00 -13.14 -15.41
N SER A 642 -8.48 -12.33 -16.35
CA SER A 642 -9.24 -11.12 -16.06
C SER A 642 -10.73 -11.40 -16.23
N VAL A 643 -11.54 -10.99 -15.26
CA VAL A 643 -13.00 -11.11 -15.25
C VAL A 643 -13.59 -9.71 -15.15
N ARG A 644 -14.34 -9.29 -16.17
CA ARG A 644 -15.10 -8.03 -16.14
C ARG A 644 -16.55 -8.27 -15.76
N ALA A 645 -17.07 -7.49 -14.83
CA ALA A 645 -18.44 -7.62 -14.36
C ALA A 645 -19.04 -6.28 -13.95
N GLN A 646 -20.34 -6.11 -14.20
CA GLN A 646 -21.12 -4.99 -13.67
C GLN A 646 -21.70 -5.38 -12.32
N VAL A 647 -21.35 -4.65 -11.25
CA VAL A 647 -21.77 -4.97 -9.87
C VAL A 647 -22.31 -3.72 -9.18
N PRO A 648 -23.44 -3.80 -8.44
CA PRO A 648 -23.92 -2.67 -7.65
C PRO A 648 -22.93 -2.23 -6.58
N LEU A 649 -22.65 -0.93 -6.47
CA LEU A 649 -21.70 -0.38 -5.49
C LEU A 649 -22.04 -0.79 -4.05
N ALA A 650 -23.33 -0.81 -3.70
CA ALA A 650 -23.82 -1.23 -2.39
C ALA A 650 -23.40 -2.65 -2.01
N SER A 651 -23.18 -3.52 -3.00
CA SER A 651 -22.75 -4.91 -2.83
C SER A 651 -21.23 -5.09 -2.90
N MET A 652 -20.47 -4.02 -3.17
CA MET A 652 -18.99 -4.03 -3.25
C MET A 652 -18.30 -3.63 -1.94
N PHE A 653 -19.04 -3.19 -0.93
CA PHE A 653 -18.46 -2.90 0.39
C PHE A 653 -17.82 -4.15 1.00
N GLY A 654 -16.55 -4.06 1.39
CA GLY A 654 -15.76 -5.18 1.91
C GLY A 654 -15.28 -6.18 0.85
N TYR A 655 -15.50 -5.91 -0.45
CA TYR A 655 -15.14 -6.86 -1.52
C TYR A 655 -13.65 -7.21 -1.53
N ALA A 656 -12.77 -6.25 -1.24
CA ALA A 656 -11.33 -6.49 -1.16
C ALA A 656 -10.98 -7.61 -0.16
N THR A 657 -11.62 -7.61 1.01
CA THR A 657 -11.41 -8.58 2.09
C THR A 657 -11.89 -9.97 1.67
N ASP A 658 -13.11 -10.05 1.15
CA ASP A 658 -13.70 -11.31 0.71
C ASP A 658 -12.95 -11.91 -0.49
N LEU A 659 -12.53 -11.07 -1.44
CA LEU A 659 -11.72 -11.49 -2.59
C LEU A 659 -10.37 -12.05 -2.15
N ARG A 660 -9.69 -11.38 -1.22
CA ARG A 660 -8.41 -11.87 -0.68
C ARG A 660 -8.57 -13.22 0.01
N SER A 661 -9.61 -13.39 0.82
CA SER A 661 -9.90 -14.66 1.50
C SER A 661 -10.08 -15.81 0.51
N ARG A 662 -10.86 -15.59 -0.56
CA ARG A 662 -11.15 -16.60 -1.59
C ARG A 662 -9.96 -16.93 -2.49
N THR A 663 -9.06 -15.98 -2.71
CA THR A 663 -7.95 -16.10 -3.68
C THR A 663 -6.59 -16.22 -3.01
N GLN A 664 -6.57 -16.46 -1.70
CA GLN A 664 -5.36 -16.47 -0.86
C GLN A 664 -4.51 -15.20 -1.04
N GLY A 665 -5.16 -14.06 -1.27
CA GLY A 665 -4.53 -12.76 -1.48
C GLY A 665 -3.88 -12.57 -2.85
N ARG A 666 -4.06 -13.49 -3.82
CA ARG A 666 -3.43 -13.42 -5.14
C ARG A 666 -4.21 -12.64 -6.19
N ALA A 667 -5.49 -12.33 -5.93
CA ALA A 667 -6.29 -11.54 -6.85
C ALA A 667 -6.28 -10.04 -6.51
N THR A 668 -6.41 -9.24 -7.55
CA THR A 668 -6.58 -7.77 -7.48
C THR A 668 -7.85 -7.38 -8.21
N PHE A 669 -8.48 -6.28 -7.81
CA PHE A 669 -9.62 -5.73 -8.55
C PHE A 669 -9.51 -4.21 -8.69
N THR A 670 -10.16 -3.69 -9.72
CA THR A 670 -10.40 -2.27 -9.93
C THR A 670 -11.88 -2.06 -10.22
N MET A 671 -12.42 -0.91 -9.84
CA MET A 671 -13.81 -0.57 -10.15
C MET A 671 -13.97 0.90 -10.51
N GLN A 672 -14.88 1.19 -11.43
CA GLN A 672 -15.23 2.54 -11.87
C GLN A 672 -16.75 2.67 -12.02
N PHE A 673 -17.29 3.88 -11.83
CA PHE A 673 -18.71 4.11 -12.06
C PHE A 673 -19.05 3.91 -13.54
N ASP A 674 -20.11 3.16 -13.81
CA ASP A 674 -20.59 2.90 -15.18
C ASP A 674 -21.92 3.62 -15.42
N HIS A 675 -22.99 3.23 -14.72
CA HIS A 675 -24.32 3.83 -14.88
C HIS A 675 -25.20 3.63 -13.64
N TYR A 676 -26.42 4.18 -13.68
CA TYR A 676 -27.47 3.92 -12.69
C TYR A 676 -28.46 2.87 -13.19
N GLU A 677 -28.75 1.85 -12.39
CA GLU A 677 -29.75 0.82 -12.70
C GLU A 677 -30.85 0.78 -11.62
N ARG A 678 -32.03 0.29 -11.97
CA ARG A 678 -33.16 0.16 -11.04
C ARG A 678 -32.85 -0.80 -9.90
N VAL A 679 -33.11 -0.35 -8.67
CA VAL A 679 -32.99 -1.16 -7.46
C VAL A 679 -34.05 -2.26 -7.43
N PRO A 680 -33.70 -3.52 -7.07
CA PRO A 680 -34.68 -4.56 -6.81
C PRO A 680 -35.70 -4.14 -5.74
N GLN A 681 -36.97 -4.49 -5.92
CA GLN A 681 -38.07 -3.99 -5.09
C GLN A 681 -37.86 -4.25 -3.58
N ALA A 682 -37.32 -5.42 -3.22
CA ALA A 682 -37.06 -5.77 -1.82
C ALA A 682 -36.09 -4.80 -1.13
N ILE A 683 -35.04 -4.37 -1.84
CA ILE A 683 -34.04 -3.42 -1.32
C ILE A 683 -34.60 -2.00 -1.33
N ALA A 684 -35.38 -1.63 -2.35
CA ALA A 684 -36.04 -0.33 -2.43
C ALA A 684 -36.98 -0.09 -1.23
N ASP A 685 -37.75 -1.11 -0.83
CA ASP A 685 -38.66 -1.03 0.31
C ASP A 685 -37.90 -0.88 1.65
N GLU A 686 -36.71 -1.49 1.77
CA GLU A 686 -35.84 -1.36 2.94
C GLU A 686 -35.23 0.06 3.05
N ILE A 687 -34.74 0.60 1.94
CA ILE A 687 -34.20 1.96 1.88
C ILE A 687 -35.28 2.98 2.25
N GLN A 688 -36.50 2.83 1.74
CA GLN A 688 -37.62 3.71 2.09
C GLN A 688 -37.89 3.70 3.61
N LYS A 689 -37.91 2.52 4.24
CA LYS A 689 -38.12 2.40 5.69
C LYS A 689 -37.02 3.02 6.53
N SER A 690 -35.77 2.98 6.07
CA SER A 690 -34.63 3.57 6.78
C SER A 690 -34.66 5.11 6.83
N LYS A 691 -35.38 5.75 5.89
CA LYS A 691 -35.51 7.21 5.73
C LYS A 691 -36.83 7.78 6.22
N SER A 692 -37.82 6.93 6.52
CA SER A 692 -39.09 7.33 7.16
C SER A 692 -38.98 7.24 8.68
#